data_AF-A0A9N9TZK3-F1
#
_entry.id   AF-A0A9N9TZK3-F1
#
_cell.length_a   1.000
_cell.length_b   1.000
_cell.length_c   1.000
_cell.angle_alpha   90.00
_cell.angle_beta   90.00
_cell.angle_gamma   90.00
#
_symmetry.space_group_name_H-M   'P 1'
#
loop_
_entity.id
_entity.type
_entity.pdbx_description
1 polymer ?
#
loop_
_entity_poly.entity_id
_entity_poly.type
_entity_poly.pdbx_seq_one_letter_code
_entity_poly.pdbx_strand_id
1 'polypeptide(L)'
;MELTSDLIAIQSILSKLVKETGDFTRIIYGGDNEDALSKVLSEIDTFLKSKNYLKKCKPNEVFNKQLEELVLFLALNTKFKNPLEMNEYAHLTNITPPLSKCLFTNIIHSFNFYKLSCCVIDKFPIQFSTELLEELLNCLRKCPLDDQLDNISNLLKAVVKKLAITNYKGNEDIVDNMCEVTYLYLYQLSGVNSDQLSNLNRDQIYIHMGYCLRFMFDLLLDCNRTIDSLSGFIRNVINANLSISRNISLNVFCTWAEIDIDDQSLQMVICNKAYDFIETYQKVPEAKELINVLGPIATKPKSLSEQIFEADIGTMVKKIYKNDKDQISWFRALLQSQFLNNKQALECIQTWSHLCGQKEASIILDLCVKQKSKELGDIFIKSASNLPLKGLKDVITAHFYRHKFSDLPCRSIDETLIHILNKLKEDNHNKDDLTKDILLLFVQQPEFVLGQLYNECLKNSFYLNFFKGIFDAIEEIVKINSMGVNVLLNQVKINKPNCNNVNNYIELLKTLNEIGFFTNDDVVLKFLYQILKDSYSSKMLEDVDFVLQIYIGVAITIPLVETNMELVKLLLIIMNEFRCSFLDFDGAKQQIVRHIVSICCDICAPTYTLELDLDMDEENEFTRFYKQLVTSGRDKSLFHTFCNEFRIENYRDCVSALLKMLPSAVSREWSDITNDVIHLYGNDKCCELITDALILLALLAETRIENEDSSVLFAMRYCVQNYGVIMQQKILSNSTLETEVCANKHITRLLVKLPVQVKEDEGMSLVNIMTDRSLKSLATDKKFLSQLILIKNAKICQALHQKIVS
;
A
#
# COMPACT_ATOMS: atom_id res chain seq x y z
N MET A 1 32.06 24.24 -23.26
CA MET A 1 32.51 25.25 -22.26
C MET A 1 32.29 26.61 -22.88
N GLU A 2 31.67 27.54 -22.16
CA GLU A 2 31.42 28.91 -22.66
C GLU A 2 32.48 29.88 -22.13
N LEU A 3 32.67 31.01 -22.82
CA LEU A 3 33.61 32.05 -22.38
C LEU A 3 32.98 32.86 -21.24
N THR A 4 33.27 32.48 -19.99
CA THR A 4 32.70 33.13 -18.79
C THR A 4 33.41 34.43 -18.45
N SER A 5 32.80 35.26 -17.59
CA SER A 5 33.40 36.50 -17.10
C SER A 5 34.77 36.29 -16.42
N ASP A 6 34.95 35.14 -15.79
CA ASP A 6 36.20 34.80 -15.09
C ASP A 6 37.32 34.43 -16.08
N LEU A 7 36.99 33.73 -17.18
CA LEU A 7 37.94 33.45 -18.26
C LEU A 7 38.37 34.74 -18.99
N ILE A 8 37.43 35.67 -19.21
CA ILE A 8 37.72 36.98 -19.81
C ILE A 8 38.64 37.81 -18.91
N ALA A 9 38.46 37.74 -17.59
CA ALA A 9 39.33 38.41 -16.64
C ALA A 9 40.76 37.85 -16.71
N ILE A 10 40.91 36.52 -16.73
CA ILE A 10 42.22 35.86 -16.92
C ILE A 10 42.86 36.22 -18.26
N GLN A 11 42.10 36.18 -19.36
CA GLN A 11 42.58 36.59 -20.69
C GLN A 11 43.11 38.04 -20.67
N SER A 12 42.40 38.94 -19.98
CA SER A 12 42.80 40.35 -19.84
C SER A 12 44.09 40.50 -19.03
N ILE A 13 44.23 39.75 -17.93
CA ILE A 13 45.44 39.70 -17.09
C ILE A 13 46.64 39.22 -17.93
N LEU A 14 46.50 38.09 -18.63
CA LEU A 14 47.56 37.53 -19.46
C LEU A 14 47.97 38.47 -20.61
N SER A 15 46.99 39.11 -21.26
CA SER A 15 47.24 40.06 -22.36
C SER A 15 47.97 41.33 -21.91
N LYS A 16 47.71 41.80 -20.69
CA LYS A 16 48.46 42.91 -20.08
C LYS A 16 49.88 42.46 -19.75
N LEU A 17 50.03 41.30 -19.11
CA LEU A 17 51.31 40.80 -18.64
C LEU A 17 52.31 40.47 -19.75
N VAL A 18 51.88 39.96 -20.91
CA VAL A 18 52.78 39.73 -22.05
C VAL A 18 53.47 41.01 -22.50
N LYS A 19 52.80 42.16 -22.42
CA LYS A 19 53.41 43.45 -22.78
C LYS A 19 54.49 43.87 -21.79
N GLU A 20 54.39 43.43 -20.54
CA GLU A 20 55.30 43.80 -19.45
C GLU A 20 56.45 42.81 -19.26
N THR A 21 56.22 41.53 -19.53
CA THR A 21 57.16 40.43 -19.24
C THR A 21 57.75 39.79 -20.51
N GLY A 22 57.24 40.16 -21.69
CA GLY A 22 57.66 39.58 -22.96
C GLY A 22 56.86 38.34 -23.35
N ASP A 23 57.31 37.67 -24.41
CA ASP A 23 56.64 36.51 -24.99
C ASP A 23 56.67 35.30 -24.02
N PHE A 24 55.50 34.90 -23.52
CA PHE A 24 55.33 33.77 -22.62
C PHE A 24 55.85 32.44 -23.18
N THR A 25 55.94 32.29 -24.50
CA THR A 25 56.46 31.06 -25.12
C THR A 25 57.96 30.86 -24.90
N ARG A 26 58.68 31.91 -24.46
CA ARG A 26 60.12 31.87 -24.14
C ARG A 26 60.43 31.43 -22.72
N ILE A 27 59.41 31.34 -21.85
CA ILE A 27 59.59 30.91 -20.47
C ILE A 27 59.86 29.40 -20.46
N ILE A 28 61.10 29.02 -20.15
CA ILE A 28 61.59 27.64 -20.05
C ILE A 28 62.40 27.45 -18.76
N TYR A 29 62.53 26.21 -18.29
CA TYR A 29 63.38 25.89 -17.14
C TYR A 29 64.87 26.18 -17.44
N GLY A 30 65.56 26.81 -16.49
CA GLY A 30 67.00 27.14 -16.60
C GLY A 30 67.33 28.32 -17.52
N GLY A 31 66.34 29.12 -17.93
CA GLY A 31 66.51 30.21 -18.90
C GLY A 31 66.51 31.64 -18.35
N ASP A 32 66.80 31.87 -17.06
CA ASP A 32 66.82 33.21 -16.42
C ASP A 32 65.48 33.99 -16.54
N ASN A 33 64.34 33.28 -16.44
CA ASN A 33 63.00 33.85 -16.59
C ASN A 33 62.21 33.96 -15.25
N GLU A 34 62.88 33.92 -14.10
CA GLU A 34 62.24 33.80 -12.78
C GLU A 34 61.39 35.02 -12.40
N ASP A 35 61.83 36.23 -12.77
CA ASP A 35 61.10 37.47 -12.51
C ASP A 35 59.78 37.53 -13.30
N ALA A 36 59.83 37.12 -14.57
CA ALA A 36 58.65 37.05 -15.43
C ALA A 36 57.64 36.02 -14.90
N LEU A 37 58.11 34.84 -14.50
CA LEU A 37 57.30 33.78 -13.90
C LEU A 37 56.62 34.26 -12.60
N SER A 38 57.40 34.83 -11.68
CA SER A 38 56.91 35.30 -10.39
C SER A 38 55.83 36.37 -10.54
N LYS A 39 56.00 37.29 -11.51
CA LYS A 39 55.04 38.35 -11.80
C LYS A 39 53.73 37.82 -12.38
N VAL A 40 53.79 36.82 -13.27
CA VAL A 40 52.57 36.17 -13.79
C VAL A 40 51.82 35.44 -12.66
N LEU A 41 52.54 34.68 -11.83
CA LEU A 41 51.95 33.96 -10.71
C LEU A 41 51.31 34.90 -9.69
N SER A 42 51.92 36.05 -9.36
CA SER A 42 51.35 36.99 -8.38
C SER A 42 50.03 37.63 -8.82
N GLU A 43 49.87 37.93 -10.11
CA GLU A 43 48.62 38.51 -10.63
C GLU A 43 47.51 37.47 -10.71
N ILE A 44 47.84 36.23 -11.11
CA ILE A 44 46.87 35.12 -11.09
C ILE A 44 46.45 34.81 -9.64
N ASP A 45 47.39 34.78 -8.69
CA ASP A 45 47.10 34.59 -7.26
C ASP A 45 46.14 35.65 -6.72
N THR A 46 46.37 36.92 -7.08
CA THR A 46 45.50 38.05 -6.70
C THR A 46 44.09 37.86 -7.22
N PHE A 47 43.95 37.44 -8.49
CA PHE A 47 42.65 37.13 -9.07
C PHE A 47 41.96 35.96 -8.35
N LEU A 48 42.64 34.84 -8.16
CA LEU A 48 42.08 33.65 -7.53
C LEU A 48 41.64 33.91 -6.09
N LYS A 49 42.40 34.71 -5.33
CA LYS A 49 42.04 35.16 -3.97
C LYS A 49 40.81 36.07 -3.99
N SER A 50 40.73 37.01 -4.94
CA SER A 50 39.58 37.93 -5.05
C SER A 50 38.25 37.20 -5.30
N LYS A 51 38.29 36.03 -5.94
CA LYS A 51 37.15 35.17 -6.25
C LYS A 51 36.89 34.08 -5.21
N ASN A 52 37.65 34.04 -4.11
CA ASN A 52 37.60 32.99 -3.09
C ASN A 52 37.84 31.56 -3.65
N TYR A 53 38.58 31.44 -4.75
CA TYR A 53 38.94 30.14 -5.33
C TYR A 53 40.05 29.44 -4.56
N LEU A 54 40.84 30.19 -3.78
CA LEU A 54 41.85 29.64 -2.88
C LEU A 54 41.42 29.84 -1.42
N LYS A 55 41.47 28.77 -0.62
CA LYS A 55 41.25 28.79 0.83
C LYS A 55 42.48 28.21 1.53
N LYS A 56 43.13 29.00 2.38
CA LYS A 56 44.41 28.63 3.03
C LYS A 56 45.47 28.13 2.02
N CYS A 57 45.59 28.79 0.87
CA CYS A 57 46.51 28.44 -0.22
C CYS A 57 46.27 27.07 -0.88
N LYS A 58 45.10 26.45 -0.67
CA LYS A 58 44.63 25.27 -1.41
C LYS A 58 43.37 25.59 -2.22
N PRO A 59 43.06 24.83 -3.27
CA PRO A 59 41.81 24.99 -4.03
C PRO A 59 40.58 24.88 -3.14
N ASN A 60 39.62 25.78 -3.32
CA ASN A 60 38.34 25.74 -2.61
C ASN A 60 37.39 24.78 -3.33
N GLU A 61 37.09 23.64 -2.70
CA GLU A 61 36.31 22.55 -3.30
C GLU A 61 34.89 22.97 -3.74
N VAL A 62 34.32 24.03 -3.13
CA VAL A 62 33.02 24.61 -3.53
C VAL A 62 33.03 25.10 -4.99
N PHE A 63 34.19 25.53 -5.49
CA PHE A 63 34.37 26.10 -6.83
C PHE A 63 35.18 25.18 -7.76
N ASN A 64 35.23 23.87 -7.49
CA ASN A 64 36.00 22.92 -8.30
C ASN A 64 35.68 22.99 -9.79
N LYS A 65 34.39 23.11 -10.17
CA LYS A 65 33.98 23.15 -11.58
C LYS A 65 34.55 24.39 -12.31
N GLN A 66 34.47 25.56 -11.70
CA GLN A 66 35.00 26.81 -12.26
C GLN A 66 36.53 26.75 -12.37
N LEU A 67 37.19 26.15 -11.39
CA LEU A 67 38.63 25.95 -11.40
C LEU A 67 39.08 24.95 -12.47
N GLU A 68 38.33 23.86 -12.70
CA GLU A 68 38.58 22.93 -13.81
C GLU A 68 38.43 23.62 -15.17
N GLU A 69 37.41 24.46 -15.35
CA GLU A 69 37.20 25.25 -16.58
C GLU A 69 38.35 26.24 -16.82
N LEU A 70 38.85 26.89 -15.75
CA LEU A 70 40.01 27.77 -15.82
C LEU A 70 41.29 27.01 -16.20
N VAL A 71 41.56 25.86 -15.58
CA VAL A 71 42.74 25.03 -15.89
C VAL A 71 42.68 24.52 -17.33
N LEU A 72 41.51 24.06 -17.79
CA LEU A 72 41.29 23.65 -19.18
C LEU A 72 41.50 24.81 -20.16
N PHE A 73 41.01 26.00 -19.82
CA PHE A 73 41.18 27.19 -20.65
C PHE A 73 42.65 27.59 -20.83
N LEU A 74 43.44 27.54 -19.74
CA LEU A 74 44.89 27.79 -19.80
C LEU A 74 45.59 26.72 -20.64
N ALA A 75 45.22 25.45 -20.50
CA ALA A 75 45.79 24.36 -21.30
C ALA A 75 45.48 24.51 -22.80
N LEU A 76 44.26 24.92 -23.16
CA LEU A 76 43.84 25.16 -24.56
C LEU A 76 44.63 26.27 -25.25
N ASN A 77 45.18 27.21 -24.47
CA ASN A 77 46.00 28.31 -24.98
C ASN A 77 47.50 28.11 -24.68
N THR A 78 47.93 26.87 -24.40
CA THR A 78 49.33 26.50 -24.25
C THR A 78 49.93 26.08 -25.59
N LYS A 79 51.18 26.46 -25.86
CA LYS A 79 51.91 26.13 -27.08
C LYS A 79 52.49 24.72 -27.00
N PHE A 80 51.99 23.84 -27.86
CA PHE A 80 52.45 22.45 -28.03
C PHE A 80 53.37 22.31 -29.26
N LYS A 81 54.03 21.14 -29.41
CA LYS A 81 54.85 20.84 -30.59
C LYS A 81 54.01 20.85 -31.88
N ASN A 82 52.82 20.27 -31.81
CA ASN A 82 51.83 20.24 -32.89
C ASN A 82 50.62 21.14 -32.56
N PRO A 83 49.88 21.65 -33.56
CA PRO A 83 48.66 22.41 -33.30
C PRO A 83 47.59 21.52 -32.65
N LEU A 84 46.94 22.03 -31.59
CA LEU A 84 45.84 21.36 -30.91
C LEU A 84 44.52 21.65 -31.64
N GLU A 85 43.95 20.64 -32.28
CA GLU A 85 42.65 20.74 -32.96
C GLU A 85 41.55 20.11 -32.12
N MET A 86 40.70 20.94 -31.50
CA MET A 86 39.53 20.50 -30.74
C MET A 86 38.29 21.31 -31.14
N ASN A 87 37.47 20.75 -32.03
CA ASN A 87 36.29 21.44 -32.60
C ASN A 87 35.32 21.98 -31.54
N GLU A 88 35.14 21.25 -30.43
CA GLU A 88 34.24 21.65 -29.33
C GLU A 88 34.73 22.88 -28.55
N TYR A 89 36.02 23.23 -28.67
CA TYR A 89 36.66 24.32 -27.94
C TYR A 89 37.34 25.34 -28.86
N ALA A 90 37.07 25.29 -30.17
CA ALA A 90 37.72 26.14 -31.17
C ALA A 90 37.54 27.64 -30.89
N HIS A 91 36.41 28.05 -30.30
CA HIS A 91 36.13 29.44 -29.89
C HIS A 91 36.94 29.90 -28.67
N LEU A 92 37.63 28.99 -27.97
CA LEU A 92 38.42 29.26 -26.77
C LEU A 92 39.92 29.06 -26.97
N THR A 93 40.34 28.58 -28.14
CA THR A 93 41.76 28.44 -28.52
C THR A 93 42.29 29.72 -29.16
N ASN A 94 43.56 30.05 -28.91
CA ASN A 94 44.25 31.23 -29.45
C ASN A 94 43.60 32.59 -29.12
N ILE A 95 42.85 32.68 -28.02
CA ILE A 95 42.25 33.95 -27.57
C ILE A 95 43.05 34.61 -26.44
N THR A 96 44.00 33.90 -25.81
CA THR A 96 45.01 34.50 -24.94
C THR A 96 46.37 34.50 -25.64
N PRO A 97 47.35 35.29 -25.17
CA PRO A 97 48.73 35.06 -25.55
C PRO A 97 49.15 33.61 -25.25
N PRO A 98 49.89 32.94 -26.15
CA PRO A 98 50.21 31.52 -26.01
C PRO A 98 51.16 31.29 -24.83
N LEU A 99 50.76 30.42 -23.90
CA LEU A 99 51.59 30.04 -22.76
C LEU A 99 52.65 29.03 -23.19
N SER A 100 53.85 29.06 -22.60
CA SER A 100 54.74 27.89 -22.68
C SER A 100 54.21 26.77 -21.77
N LYS A 101 54.59 25.52 -22.07
CA LYS A 101 54.29 24.38 -21.18
C LYS A 101 54.85 24.63 -19.78
N CYS A 102 56.07 25.13 -19.68
CA CYS A 102 56.70 25.47 -18.40
C CYS A 102 55.88 26.51 -17.60
N LEU A 103 55.36 27.56 -18.24
CA LEU A 103 54.52 28.53 -17.54
C LEU A 103 53.22 27.88 -17.05
N PHE A 104 52.56 27.08 -17.89
CA PHE A 104 51.35 26.35 -17.51
C PHE A 104 51.61 25.41 -16.32
N THR A 105 52.66 24.60 -16.35
CA THR A 105 52.95 23.64 -15.28
C THR A 105 53.35 24.32 -13.98
N ASN A 106 54.04 25.47 -14.03
CA ASN A 106 54.30 26.27 -12.83
C ASN A 106 53.01 26.88 -12.25
N ILE A 107 52.04 27.29 -13.07
CA ILE A 107 50.71 27.69 -12.58
C ILE A 107 50.04 26.53 -11.86
N ILE A 108 50.06 25.32 -12.43
CA ILE A 108 49.50 24.12 -11.79
C ILE A 108 50.17 23.85 -10.45
N HIS A 109 51.50 23.93 -10.40
CA HIS A 109 52.28 23.68 -9.20
C HIS A 109 52.03 24.73 -8.10
N SER A 110 52.13 26.01 -8.43
CA SER A 110 52.02 27.11 -7.44
C SER A 110 50.67 27.19 -6.75
N PHE A 111 49.59 26.75 -7.42
CA PHE A 111 48.23 26.76 -6.88
C PHE A 111 47.71 25.38 -6.47
N ASN A 112 48.56 24.34 -6.51
CA ASN A 112 48.21 22.96 -6.22
C ASN A 112 47.02 22.45 -7.04
N PHE A 113 47.00 22.76 -8.35
CA PHE A 113 45.93 22.38 -9.27
C PHE A 113 46.11 20.99 -9.91
N TYR A 114 46.96 20.12 -9.37
CA TYR A 114 47.23 18.79 -9.94
C TYR A 114 45.99 17.91 -10.08
N LYS A 115 45.10 17.92 -9.08
CA LYS A 115 43.82 17.21 -9.17
C LYS A 115 42.92 17.79 -10.26
N LEU A 116 42.91 19.11 -10.42
CA LEU A 116 42.11 19.81 -11.42
C LEU A 116 42.68 19.60 -12.83
N SER A 117 44.00 19.50 -12.99
CA SER A 117 44.63 19.23 -14.30
C SER A 117 44.36 17.83 -14.84
N CYS A 118 43.85 16.92 -14.01
CA CYS A 118 43.36 15.62 -14.47
C CYS A 118 42.24 15.76 -15.52
N CYS A 119 41.42 16.81 -15.44
CA CYS A 119 40.38 17.07 -16.45
C CYS A 119 40.97 17.37 -17.85
N VAL A 120 42.20 17.91 -17.90
CA VAL A 120 42.94 18.17 -19.14
C VAL A 120 43.44 16.86 -19.72
N ILE A 121 44.01 15.97 -18.89
CA ILE A 121 44.47 14.64 -19.31
C ILE A 121 43.31 13.81 -19.88
N ASP A 122 42.15 13.86 -19.23
CA ASP A 122 40.97 13.14 -19.68
C ASP A 122 40.52 13.63 -21.08
N LYS A 123 40.46 14.95 -21.29
CA LYS A 123 39.90 15.57 -22.51
C LYS A 123 40.87 15.67 -23.69
N PHE A 124 42.15 15.94 -23.46
CA PHE A 124 43.10 16.22 -24.55
C PHE A 124 43.51 14.94 -25.28
N PRO A 125 43.82 14.96 -26.58
CA PRO A 125 44.45 13.82 -27.24
C PRO A 125 45.75 13.40 -26.54
N ILE A 126 46.03 12.09 -26.51
CA ILE A 126 47.08 11.49 -25.67
C ILE A 126 48.45 12.18 -25.85
N GLN A 127 48.85 12.52 -27.08
CA GLN A 127 50.13 13.20 -27.37
C GLN A 127 50.32 14.51 -26.59
N PHE A 128 49.25 15.31 -26.44
CA PHE A 128 49.32 16.58 -25.72
C PHE A 128 49.33 16.35 -24.21
N SER A 129 48.59 15.35 -23.73
CA SER A 129 48.64 14.93 -22.33
C SER A 129 50.06 14.45 -21.95
N THR A 130 50.73 13.70 -22.82
CA THR A 130 52.12 13.26 -22.64
C THR A 130 53.06 14.46 -22.51
N GLU A 131 52.98 15.42 -23.44
CA GLU A 131 53.82 16.62 -23.39
C GLU A 131 53.64 17.47 -22.11
N LEU A 132 52.41 17.55 -21.57
CA LEU A 132 52.15 18.27 -20.31
C LEU A 132 52.70 17.50 -19.10
N LEU A 133 52.57 16.18 -19.09
CA LEU A 133 53.08 15.35 -18.00
C LEU A 133 54.61 15.35 -17.95
N GLU A 134 55.29 15.32 -19.11
CA GLU A 134 56.75 15.49 -19.18
C GLU A 134 57.20 16.77 -18.46
N GLU A 135 56.50 17.88 -18.71
CA GLU A 135 56.83 19.17 -18.13
C GLU A 135 56.44 19.27 -16.64
N LEU A 136 55.33 18.65 -16.22
CA LEU A 136 54.85 18.65 -14.84
C LEU A 136 55.80 17.89 -13.89
N LEU A 137 56.52 16.88 -14.41
CA LEU A 137 57.49 16.11 -13.65
C LEU A 137 58.56 17.01 -13.00
N ASN A 138 59.00 18.07 -13.71
CA ASN A 138 60.01 19.00 -13.20
C ASN A 138 59.52 19.80 -11.98
N CYS A 139 58.23 20.13 -11.92
CA CYS A 139 57.61 20.78 -10.75
C CYS A 139 57.45 19.82 -9.58
N LEU A 140 57.03 18.58 -9.84
CA LEU A 140 56.75 17.60 -8.78
C LEU A 140 57.99 17.22 -7.97
N ARG A 141 59.19 17.30 -8.55
CA ARG A 141 60.47 17.12 -7.82
C ARG A 141 60.67 18.11 -6.67
N LYS A 142 59.95 19.24 -6.69
CA LYS A 142 60.04 20.28 -5.65
C LYS A 142 58.96 20.15 -4.58
N CYS A 143 58.00 19.23 -4.72
CA CYS A 143 56.93 19.02 -3.75
C CYS A 143 57.41 18.27 -2.50
N PRO A 144 56.80 18.50 -1.33
CA PRO A 144 56.90 17.60 -0.19
C PRO A 144 56.40 16.20 -0.55
N LEU A 145 56.95 15.15 0.09
CA LEU A 145 56.65 13.75 -0.25
C LEU A 145 55.18 13.37 -0.10
N ASP A 146 54.50 13.88 0.94
CA ASP A 146 53.08 13.60 1.18
C ASP A 146 52.21 14.19 0.06
N ASP A 147 52.42 15.46 -0.29
CA ASP A 147 51.72 16.12 -1.40
C ASP A 147 52.11 15.49 -2.75
N GLN A 148 53.36 15.03 -2.89
CA GLN A 148 53.85 14.38 -4.09
C GLN A 148 53.12 13.06 -4.35
N LEU A 149 52.91 12.22 -3.33
CA LEU A 149 52.18 10.96 -3.47
C LEU A 149 50.74 11.22 -3.94
N ASP A 150 50.02 12.13 -3.29
CA ASP A 150 48.64 12.47 -3.64
C ASP A 150 48.54 13.05 -5.06
N ASN A 151 49.45 13.96 -5.42
CA ASN A 151 49.44 14.59 -6.73
C ASN A 151 49.77 13.60 -7.86
N ILE A 152 50.80 12.77 -7.68
CA ILE A 152 51.14 11.72 -8.65
C ILE A 152 50.01 10.70 -8.74
N SER A 153 49.36 10.38 -7.62
CA SER A 153 48.20 9.48 -7.58
C SER A 153 47.05 9.93 -8.45
N ASN A 154 46.65 11.19 -8.31
CA ASN A 154 45.59 11.77 -9.14
C ASN A 154 45.96 11.74 -10.63
N LEU A 155 47.19 12.13 -10.96
CA LEU A 155 47.66 12.16 -12.35
C LEU A 155 47.68 10.76 -12.97
N LEU A 156 48.31 9.77 -12.32
CA LEU A 156 48.42 8.41 -12.87
C LEU A 156 47.05 7.74 -13.00
N LYS A 157 46.09 8.00 -12.12
CA LYS A 157 44.70 7.54 -12.28
C LYS A 157 44.03 8.13 -13.52
N ALA A 158 44.27 9.41 -13.81
CA ALA A 158 43.81 10.02 -15.06
C ALA A 158 44.49 9.40 -16.29
N VAL A 159 45.78 9.06 -16.20
CA VAL A 159 46.49 8.34 -17.27
C VAL A 159 45.91 6.95 -17.51
N VAL A 160 45.57 6.18 -16.47
CA VAL A 160 44.94 4.86 -16.62
C VAL A 160 43.64 4.97 -17.41
N LYS A 161 42.77 5.93 -17.04
CA LYS A 161 41.53 6.20 -17.79
C LYS A 161 41.81 6.57 -19.24
N LYS A 162 42.81 7.42 -19.48
CA LYS A 162 43.18 7.88 -20.81
C LYS A 162 43.69 6.75 -21.70
N LEU A 163 44.57 5.90 -21.18
CA LEU A 163 45.09 4.74 -21.89
C LEU A 163 43.98 3.73 -22.18
N ALA A 164 43.06 3.50 -21.22
CA ALA A 164 41.95 2.56 -21.38
C ALA A 164 41.01 2.90 -22.55
N ILE A 165 40.86 4.19 -22.89
CA ILE A 165 40.03 4.65 -24.02
C ILE A 165 40.80 4.87 -25.32
N THR A 166 42.14 4.83 -25.28
CA THR A 166 42.99 5.10 -26.45
C THR A 166 43.15 3.82 -27.26
N ASN A 167 42.85 3.88 -28.56
CA ASN A 167 43.09 2.76 -29.46
C ASN A 167 44.60 2.58 -29.68
N TYR A 168 45.13 1.42 -29.27
CA TYR A 168 46.55 1.10 -29.38
C TYR A 168 47.01 1.02 -30.84
N LYS A 169 46.20 0.42 -31.72
CA LYS A 169 46.56 0.23 -33.13
C LYS A 169 46.60 1.56 -33.87
N GLY A 170 47.78 1.94 -34.35
CA GLY A 170 48.04 3.20 -35.05
C GLY A 170 48.47 4.37 -34.14
N ASN A 171 48.64 4.13 -32.83
CA ASN A 171 49.18 5.12 -31.87
C ASN A 171 50.26 4.51 -30.98
N GLU A 172 50.91 3.41 -31.41
CA GLU A 172 51.82 2.61 -30.60
C GLU A 172 52.93 3.48 -29.97
N ASP A 173 53.65 4.25 -30.79
CA ASP A 173 54.73 5.13 -30.34
C ASP A 173 54.25 6.18 -29.31
N ILE A 174 53.03 6.68 -29.44
CA ILE A 174 52.48 7.71 -28.55
C ILE A 174 52.08 7.10 -27.20
N VAL A 175 51.50 5.90 -27.22
CA VAL A 175 51.19 5.13 -26.01
C VAL A 175 52.47 4.73 -25.29
N ASP A 176 53.50 4.31 -26.01
CA ASP A 176 54.79 3.92 -25.44
C ASP A 176 55.50 5.14 -24.80
N ASN A 177 55.51 6.30 -25.48
CA ASN A 177 56.00 7.55 -24.89
C ASN A 177 55.26 7.91 -23.59
N MET A 178 53.92 7.79 -23.58
CA MET A 178 53.13 8.00 -22.37
C MET A 178 53.55 7.04 -21.25
N CYS A 179 53.78 5.77 -21.58
CA CYS A 179 54.25 4.77 -20.63
C CYS A 179 55.65 5.12 -20.08
N GLU A 180 56.58 5.58 -20.91
CA GLU A 180 57.90 6.05 -20.48
C GLU A 180 57.80 7.23 -19.51
N VAL A 181 56.92 8.20 -19.79
CA VAL A 181 56.68 9.32 -18.87
C VAL A 181 56.13 8.82 -17.54
N THR A 182 55.11 7.93 -17.55
CA THR A 182 54.59 7.36 -16.30
C THR A 182 55.61 6.55 -15.51
N TYR A 183 56.57 5.90 -16.18
CA TYR A 183 57.68 5.22 -15.52
C TYR A 183 58.53 6.21 -14.72
N LEU A 184 58.80 7.42 -15.25
CA LEU A 184 59.54 8.44 -14.51
C LEU A 184 58.79 8.92 -13.26
N TYR A 185 57.47 9.04 -13.32
CA TYR A 185 56.62 9.35 -12.16
C TYR A 185 56.70 8.25 -11.09
N LEU A 186 56.58 6.99 -11.50
CA LEU A 186 56.69 5.83 -10.62
C LEU A 186 58.09 5.68 -10.02
N TYR A 187 59.12 5.98 -10.82
CA TYR A 187 60.51 6.03 -10.34
C TYR A 187 60.70 7.14 -9.31
N GLN A 188 60.05 8.30 -9.47
CA GLN A 188 60.12 9.37 -8.47
C GLN A 188 59.42 9.01 -7.14
N LEU A 189 58.42 8.12 -7.17
CA LEU A 189 57.74 7.61 -5.97
C LEU A 189 58.53 6.47 -5.30
N SER A 190 59.15 5.59 -6.09
CA SER A 190 59.83 4.38 -5.60
C SER A 190 61.32 4.60 -5.33
N GLY A 191 61.98 5.44 -6.12
CA GLY A 191 63.35 5.88 -6.00
C GLY A 191 63.40 7.23 -5.30
N VAL A 192 63.48 7.23 -3.97
CA VAL A 192 63.57 8.47 -3.22
C VAL A 192 64.89 9.17 -3.59
N ASN A 193 64.83 10.41 -4.10
CA ASN A 193 66.02 11.17 -4.48
C ASN A 193 66.93 11.37 -3.26
N SER A 194 68.26 11.24 -3.44
CA SER A 194 69.26 11.38 -2.36
C SER A 194 69.10 12.67 -1.54
N ASP A 195 68.67 13.74 -2.20
CA ASP A 195 68.53 15.06 -1.60
C ASP A 195 67.27 15.18 -0.71
N GLN A 196 66.22 14.41 -1.02
CA GLN A 196 64.99 14.33 -0.21
C GLN A 196 65.12 13.32 0.94
N LEU A 197 65.90 12.24 0.76
CA LEU A 197 66.23 11.26 1.79
C LEU A 197 67.05 11.85 2.95
N SER A 198 67.88 12.85 2.68
CA SER A 198 68.75 13.47 3.71
C SER A 198 67.96 14.15 4.84
N ASN A 199 66.70 14.52 4.57
CA ASN A 199 65.83 15.27 5.50
C ASN A 199 64.80 14.38 6.24
N LEU A 200 64.73 13.09 5.95
CA LEU A 200 63.76 12.17 6.56
C LEU A 200 64.42 11.22 7.56
N ASN A 201 63.69 10.88 8.62
CA ASN A 201 64.09 9.79 9.51
C ASN A 201 63.72 8.42 8.91
N ARG A 202 64.28 7.34 9.47
CA ARG A 202 64.05 5.97 8.96
C ARG A 202 62.57 5.57 8.99
N ASP A 203 61.84 5.96 10.03
CA ASP A 203 60.44 5.59 10.19
C ASP A 203 59.59 6.26 9.10
N GLN A 204 59.80 7.55 8.81
CA GLN A 204 59.12 8.27 7.73
C GLN A 204 59.36 7.61 6.36
N ILE A 205 60.57 7.10 6.12
CA ILE A 205 60.87 6.34 4.89
C ILE A 205 60.05 5.06 4.84
N TYR A 206 59.97 4.31 5.94
CA TYR A 206 59.18 3.07 6.00
C TYR A 206 57.69 3.36 5.81
N ILE A 207 57.17 4.41 6.44
CA ILE A 207 55.78 4.87 6.27
C ILE A 207 55.49 5.19 4.81
N HIS A 208 56.36 5.97 4.17
CA HIS A 208 56.23 6.35 2.77
C HIS A 208 56.23 5.13 1.85
N MET A 209 57.12 4.16 2.08
CA MET A 209 57.13 2.89 1.33
C MET A 209 55.78 2.17 1.39
N GLY A 210 55.15 2.15 2.57
CA GLY A 210 53.85 1.50 2.76
C GLY A 210 52.73 2.20 2.00
N TYR A 211 52.69 3.55 2.04
CA TYR A 211 51.72 4.31 1.27
C TYR A 211 51.95 4.21 -0.25
N CYS A 212 53.20 4.18 -0.71
CA CYS A 212 53.53 3.95 -2.12
C CYS A 212 53.06 2.57 -2.60
N LEU A 213 53.29 1.49 -1.83
CA LEU A 213 52.80 0.15 -2.17
C LEU A 213 51.27 0.11 -2.21
N ARG A 214 50.60 0.65 -1.19
CA ARG A 214 49.13 0.74 -1.17
C ARG A 214 48.61 1.43 -2.43
N PHE A 215 49.18 2.59 -2.76
CA PHE A 215 48.79 3.36 -3.94
C PHE A 215 49.01 2.60 -5.25
N MET A 216 50.17 1.96 -5.41
CA MET A 216 50.45 1.21 -6.63
C MET A 216 49.61 -0.07 -6.75
N PHE A 217 49.21 -0.71 -5.64
CA PHE A 217 48.19 -1.75 -5.67
C PHE A 217 46.82 -1.22 -6.10
N ASP A 218 46.40 -0.06 -5.58
CA ASP A 218 45.16 0.58 -6.00
C ASP A 218 45.17 0.85 -7.52
N LEU A 219 46.26 1.39 -8.06
CA LEU A 219 46.41 1.58 -9.51
C LEU A 219 46.29 0.27 -10.29
N LEU A 220 46.95 -0.80 -9.83
CA LEU A 220 46.91 -2.09 -10.53
C LEU A 220 45.52 -2.73 -10.48
N LEU A 221 44.81 -2.60 -9.36
CA LEU A 221 43.44 -3.10 -9.22
C LEU A 221 42.43 -2.27 -10.05
N ASP A 222 42.72 -0.99 -10.30
CA ASP A 222 41.94 -0.12 -11.19
C ASP A 222 42.22 -0.40 -12.69
N CYS A 223 43.30 -1.09 -13.05
CA CYS A 223 43.69 -1.36 -14.44
C CYS A 223 42.97 -2.58 -15.04
N ASN A 224 42.52 -2.47 -16.29
CA ASN A 224 42.02 -3.62 -17.05
C ASN A 224 43.12 -4.29 -17.87
N ARG A 225 43.52 -5.50 -17.44
CA ARG A 225 44.56 -6.33 -18.08
C ARG A 225 44.26 -6.80 -19.50
N THR A 226 43.03 -6.67 -19.99
CA THR A 226 42.67 -7.09 -21.36
C THR A 226 42.92 -6.00 -22.41
N ILE A 227 43.34 -4.80 -22.00
CA ILE A 227 43.54 -3.66 -22.89
C ILE A 227 45.04 -3.53 -23.22
N ASP A 228 45.39 -3.68 -24.49
CA ASP A 228 46.79 -3.68 -24.95
C ASP A 228 47.55 -2.38 -24.62
N SER A 229 46.88 -1.22 -24.72
CA SER A 229 47.48 0.09 -24.41
C SER A 229 47.86 0.27 -22.93
N LEU A 230 47.33 -0.56 -22.02
CA LEU A 230 47.69 -0.54 -20.61
C LEU A 230 48.86 -1.49 -20.28
N SER A 231 49.27 -2.38 -21.20
CA SER A 231 50.29 -3.39 -20.91
C SER A 231 51.63 -2.79 -20.45
N GLY A 232 52.12 -1.76 -21.15
CA GLY A 232 53.33 -1.03 -20.79
C GLY A 232 53.24 -0.34 -19.42
N PHE A 233 52.10 0.30 -19.14
CA PHE A 233 51.82 0.94 -17.87
C PHE A 233 51.78 -0.08 -16.71
N ILE A 234 51.02 -1.17 -16.86
CA ILE A 234 50.92 -2.25 -15.87
C ILE A 234 52.32 -2.80 -15.55
N ARG A 235 53.13 -3.07 -16.57
CA ARG A 235 54.51 -3.53 -16.40
C ARG A 235 55.35 -2.52 -15.59
N ASN A 236 55.23 -1.23 -15.87
CA ASN A 236 55.95 -0.19 -15.14
C ASN A 236 55.53 -0.12 -13.67
N VAL A 237 54.22 -0.21 -13.37
CA VAL A 237 53.71 -0.22 -11.98
C VAL A 237 54.13 -1.50 -11.24
N ILE A 238 54.15 -2.67 -11.90
CA ILE A 238 54.66 -3.92 -11.33
C ILE A 238 56.15 -3.79 -10.98
N ASN A 239 56.96 -3.25 -11.90
CA ASN A 239 58.40 -3.08 -11.67
C ASN A 239 58.69 -2.10 -10.52
N ALA A 240 57.93 -1.01 -10.43
CA ALA A 240 58.04 -0.04 -9.33
C ALA A 240 57.57 -0.63 -7.99
N ASN A 241 56.51 -1.44 -7.98
CA ASN A 241 56.14 -2.19 -6.78
C ASN A 241 57.26 -3.16 -6.37
N LEU A 242 57.80 -3.90 -7.32
CA LEU A 242 58.83 -4.90 -7.07
C LEU A 242 60.10 -4.29 -6.46
N SER A 243 60.49 -3.09 -6.90
CA SER A 243 61.66 -2.39 -6.34
C SER A 243 61.44 -2.02 -4.87
N ILE A 244 60.24 -1.58 -4.48
CA ILE A 244 59.91 -1.31 -3.07
C ILE A 244 59.75 -2.62 -2.28
N SER A 245 59.05 -3.61 -2.83
CA SER A 245 58.75 -4.87 -2.15
C SER A 245 60.01 -5.67 -1.80
N ARG A 246 61.06 -5.62 -2.64
CA ARG A 246 62.36 -6.25 -2.34
C ARG A 246 63.09 -5.62 -1.14
N ASN A 247 62.74 -4.39 -0.76
CA ASN A 247 63.33 -3.67 0.36
C ASN A 247 62.51 -3.80 1.67
N ILE A 248 61.43 -4.60 1.67
CA ILE A 248 60.64 -4.84 2.87
C ILE A 248 61.46 -5.73 3.83
N SER A 249 61.96 -5.12 4.89
CA SER A 249 62.56 -5.85 6.03
C SER A 249 61.54 -6.04 7.15
N LEU A 250 61.87 -6.88 8.13
CA LEU A 250 61.04 -7.07 9.34
C LEU A 250 60.73 -5.73 10.02
N ASN A 251 61.71 -4.83 10.11
CA ASN A 251 61.52 -3.52 10.74
C ASN A 251 60.51 -2.65 9.99
N VAL A 252 60.58 -2.63 8.65
CA VAL A 252 59.60 -1.92 7.80
C VAL A 252 58.20 -2.45 8.06
N PHE A 253 58.07 -3.78 8.08
CA PHE A 253 56.79 -4.46 8.27
C PHE A 253 56.20 -4.20 9.67
N CYS A 254 57.04 -4.17 10.71
CA CYS A 254 56.61 -3.83 12.08
C CYS A 254 56.17 -2.36 12.19
N THR A 255 56.87 -1.41 11.56
CA THR A 255 56.45 0.00 11.54
C THR A 255 55.06 0.17 10.94
N TRP A 256 54.69 -0.60 9.92
CA TRP A 256 53.35 -0.55 9.35
C TRP A 256 52.25 -1.10 10.26
N ALA A 257 52.59 -1.94 11.24
CA ALA A 257 51.63 -2.47 12.19
C ALA A 257 51.16 -1.41 13.20
N GLU A 258 51.94 -0.36 13.41
CA GLU A 258 51.69 0.71 14.39
C GLU A 258 50.89 1.89 13.82
N ILE A 259 50.53 1.83 12.53
CA ILE A 259 49.88 2.95 11.81
C ILE A 259 48.47 2.54 11.45
N ASP A 260 47.47 3.21 12.02
CA ASP A 260 46.08 2.94 11.73
C ASP A 260 45.57 3.71 10.51
N ILE A 261 44.91 2.99 9.61
CA ILE A 261 44.19 3.48 8.44
C ILE A 261 42.81 2.84 8.44
N ASP A 262 41.76 3.65 8.61
CA ASP A 262 40.36 3.22 8.53
C ASP A 262 40.01 2.01 9.42
N ASP A 263 40.48 2.03 10.67
CA ASP A 263 40.30 0.99 11.69
C ASP A 263 41.12 -0.32 11.46
N GLN A 264 42.09 -0.31 10.55
CA GLN A 264 43.05 -1.40 10.33
C GLN A 264 44.48 -0.86 10.28
N SER A 265 45.48 -1.65 10.65
CA SER A 265 46.87 -1.24 10.47
C SER A 265 47.24 -1.13 8.98
N LEU A 266 48.13 -0.22 8.61
CA LEU A 266 48.67 -0.07 7.25
C LEU A 266 49.24 -1.41 6.75
N GLN A 267 49.85 -2.18 7.66
CA GLN A 267 50.31 -3.54 7.40
C GLN A 267 49.17 -4.43 6.86
N MET A 268 48.04 -4.51 7.58
CA MET A 268 46.90 -5.31 7.15
C MET A 268 46.31 -4.84 5.83
N VAL A 269 46.23 -3.52 5.62
CA VAL A 269 45.75 -2.94 4.35
C VAL A 269 46.63 -3.38 3.18
N ILE A 270 47.96 -3.35 3.35
CA ILE A 270 48.93 -3.80 2.34
C ILE A 270 48.80 -5.31 2.12
N CYS A 271 48.71 -6.12 3.18
CA CYS A 271 48.58 -7.57 3.07
C CYS A 271 47.30 -7.99 2.32
N ASN A 272 46.18 -7.33 2.60
CA ASN A 272 44.91 -7.55 1.92
C ASN A 272 45.00 -7.19 0.43
N LYS A 273 45.55 -6.01 0.11
CA LYS A 273 45.73 -5.58 -1.29
C LYS A 273 46.72 -6.44 -2.06
N ALA A 274 47.76 -6.92 -1.40
CA ALA A 274 48.70 -7.87 -1.99
C ALA A 274 47.99 -9.19 -2.35
N TYR A 275 47.08 -9.68 -1.51
CA TYR A 275 46.26 -10.86 -1.82
C TYR A 275 45.35 -10.61 -3.04
N ASP A 276 44.62 -9.50 -3.06
CA ASP A 276 43.73 -9.13 -4.18
C ASP A 276 44.52 -9.00 -5.50
N PHE A 277 45.72 -8.42 -5.44
CA PHE A 277 46.64 -8.35 -6.57
C PHE A 277 47.05 -9.74 -7.05
N ILE A 278 47.49 -10.63 -6.15
CA ILE A 278 47.92 -11.99 -6.51
C ILE A 278 46.77 -12.73 -7.21
N GLU A 279 45.55 -12.68 -6.66
CA GLU A 279 44.40 -13.36 -7.25
C GLU A 279 44.06 -12.82 -8.65
N THR A 280 44.17 -11.49 -8.82
CA THR A 280 43.87 -10.78 -10.07
C THR A 280 44.95 -10.98 -11.13
N TYR A 281 46.22 -11.05 -10.75
CA TYR A 281 47.36 -11.05 -11.67
C TYR A 281 48.10 -12.40 -11.78
N GLN A 282 47.65 -13.46 -11.10
CA GLN A 282 48.27 -14.79 -11.15
C GLN A 282 48.51 -15.37 -12.56
N LYS A 283 47.70 -14.97 -13.55
CA LYS A 283 47.81 -15.44 -14.95
C LYS A 283 48.68 -14.53 -15.83
N VAL A 284 49.16 -13.40 -15.30
CA VAL A 284 49.95 -12.41 -16.05
C VAL A 284 51.45 -12.74 -15.88
N PRO A 285 52.17 -13.09 -16.96
CA PRO A 285 53.58 -13.52 -16.86
C PRO A 285 54.50 -12.49 -16.19
N GLU A 286 54.29 -11.21 -16.49
CA GLU A 286 55.07 -10.07 -15.97
C GLU A 286 54.92 -9.90 -14.46
N ALA A 287 53.81 -10.37 -13.86
CA ALA A 287 53.54 -10.25 -12.43
C ALA A 287 54.20 -11.35 -11.59
N LYS A 288 54.71 -12.43 -12.21
CA LYS A 288 55.15 -13.65 -11.51
C LYS A 288 56.19 -13.38 -10.43
N GLU A 289 57.13 -12.48 -10.69
CA GLU A 289 58.18 -12.16 -9.73
C GLU A 289 57.64 -11.39 -8.51
N LEU A 290 56.78 -10.39 -8.74
CA LEU A 290 56.15 -9.63 -7.66
C LEU A 290 55.24 -10.53 -6.82
N ILE A 291 54.49 -11.44 -7.44
CA ILE A 291 53.68 -12.45 -6.74
C ILE A 291 54.52 -13.30 -5.80
N ASN A 292 55.71 -13.75 -6.22
CA ASN A 292 56.60 -14.54 -5.37
C ASN A 292 57.11 -13.75 -4.16
N VAL A 293 57.38 -12.45 -4.32
CA VAL A 293 57.84 -11.57 -3.23
C VAL A 293 56.71 -11.24 -2.25
N LEU A 294 55.47 -11.10 -2.76
CA LEU A 294 54.30 -10.75 -1.94
C LEU A 294 53.65 -11.96 -1.26
N GLY A 295 53.80 -13.15 -1.82
CA GLY A 295 53.20 -14.39 -1.29
C GLY A 295 53.37 -14.61 0.23
N PRO A 296 54.55 -14.35 0.83
CA PRO A 296 54.76 -14.49 2.27
C PRO A 296 54.00 -13.49 3.15
N ILE A 297 53.63 -12.32 2.62
CA ILE A 297 52.93 -11.25 3.37
C ILE A 297 51.45 -11.13 3.01
N ALA A 298 51.02 -11.68 1.88
CA ALA A 298 49.64 -11.59 1.41
C ALA A 298 48.68 -12.35 2.33
N THR A 299 47.66 -11.66 2.82
CA THR A 299 46.65 -12.23 3.70
C THR A 299 45.29 -12.11 3.04
N LYS A 300 44.52 -13.20 3.02
CA LYS A 300 43.16 -13.18 2.51
C LYS A 300 42.32 -12.18 3.33
N PRO A 301 41.69 -11.18 2.71
CA PRO A 301 40.81 -10.26 3.41
C PRO A 301 39.65 -11.03 4.07
N LYS A 302 39.28 -10.65 5.29
CA LYS A 302 38.07 -11.19 5.93
C LYS A 302 36.86 -10.80 5.09
N SER A 303 36.01 -11.77 4.79
CA SER A 303 34.73 -11.53 4.13
C SER A 303 33.85 -10.63 5.01
N LEU A 304 32.90 -9.90 4.39
CA LEU A 304 31.94 -9.07 5.12
C LEU A 304 31.19 -9.88 6.20
N SER A 305 30.87 -11.14 5.91
CA SER A 305 30.20 -12.05 6.86
C SER A 305 31.08 -12.39 8.06
N GLU A 306 32.38 -12.62 7.87
CA GLU A 306 33.34 -12.83 8.97
C GLU A 306 33.55 -11.56 9.80
N GLN A 307 33.64 -10.40 9.13
CA GLN A 307 33.73 -9.10 9.82
C GLN A 307 32.49 -8.84 10.67
N ILE A 308 31.30 -9.15 10.16
CA ILE A 308 30.03 -9.03 10.87
C ILE A 308 29.98 -9.97 12.08
N PHE A 309 30.45 -11.21 11.92
CA PHE A 309 30.41 -12.22 12.98
C PHE A 309 31.32 -11.87 14.17
N GLU A 310 32.48 -11.27 13.90
CA GLU A 310 33.44 -10.87 14.93
C GLU A 310 33.19 -9.45 15.50
N ALA A 311 32.36 -8.64 14.84
CA ALA A 311 32.11 -7.27 15.26
C ALA A 311 31.28 -7.19 16.55
N ASP A 312 31.64 -6.24 17.41
CA ASP A 312 30.81 -5.83 18.54
C ASP A 312 29.74 -4.81 18.11
N ILE A 313 28.77 -4.55 19.00
CA ILE A 313 27.68 -3.61 18.74
C ILE A 313 28.21 -2.21 18.39
N GLY A 314 29.29 -1.77 19.06
CA GLY A 314 29.90 -0.46 18.80
C GLY A 314 30.47 -0.34 17.38
N THR A 315 31.14 -1.39 16.89
CA THR A 315 31.67 -1.46 15.52
C THR A 315 30.55 -1.48 14.50
N MET A 316 29.49 -2.26 14.73
CA MET A 316 28.32 -2.29 13.84
C MET A 316 27.67 -0.90 13.71
N VAL A 317 27.45 -0.20 14.84
CA VAL A 317 26.88 1.16 14.84
C VAL A 317 27.77 2.13 14.05
N LYS A 318 29.09 2.13 14.29
CA LYS A 318 30.03 2.98 13.53
C LYS A 318 29.99 2.72 12.03
N LYS A 319 29.93 1.45 11.62
CA LYS A 319 29.85 1.06 10.20
C LYS A 319 28.53 1.51 9.56
N ILE A 320 27.42 1.44 10.28
CA ILE A 320 26.12 1.96 9.79
C ILE A 320 26.19 3.48 9.56
N TYR A 321 26.84 4.24 10.46
CA TYR A 321 27.01 5.69 10.29
C TYR A 321 27.95 6.09 9.14
N LYS A 322 28.86 5.21 8.69
CA LYS A 322 29.75 5.47 7.54
C LYS A 322 29.00 5.57 6.20
N ASN A 323 27.75 5.10 6.12
CA ASN A 323 26.88 5.16 4.93
C ASN A 323 27.57 4.58 3.67
N ASP A 324 28.14 3.39 3.81
CA ASP A 324 28.83 2.67 2.74
C ASP A 324 27.89 1.69 2.01
N LYS A 325 28.43 0.97 1.02
CA LYS A 325 27.66 -0.03 0.24
C LYS A 325 27.14 -1.19 1.09
N ASP A 326 27.73 -1.44 2.24
CA ASP A 326 27.43 -2.58 3.11
C ASP A 326 26.52 -2.21 4.29
N GLN A 327 26.08 -0.94 4.36
CA GLN A 327 25.28 -0.39 5.46
C GLN A 327 24.06 -1.26 5.81
N ILE A 328 23.34 -1.78 4.81
CA ILE A 328 22.16 -2.64 5.00
C ILE A 328 22.55 -3.97 5.66
N SER A 329 23.70 -4.54 5.28
CA SER A 329 24.20 -5.79 5.85
C SER A 329 24.59 -5.63 7.32
N TRP A 330 25.24 -4.51 7.66
CA TRP A 330 25.57 -4.15 9.04
C TRP A 330 24.31 -3.87 9.87
N PHE A 331 23.33 -3.18 9.30
CA PHE A 331 22.04 -2.91 9.94
C PHE A 331 21.28 -4.22 10.27
N ARG A 332 21.26 -5.17 9.33
CA ARG A 332 20.66 -6.51 9.54
C ARG A 332 21.36 -7.28 10.64
N ALA A 333 22.69 -7.26 10.67
CA ALA A 333 23.46 -7.91 11.70
C ALA A 333 23.18 -7.32 13.09
N LEU A 334 23.06 -6.00 13.18
CA LEU A 334 22.73 -5.31 14.43
C LEU A 334 21.39 -5.79 15.00
N LEU A 335 20.35 -5.93 14.15
CA LEU A 335 19.03 -6.43 14.57
C LEU A 335 19.02 -7.89 15.04
N GLN A 336 19.99 -8.69 14.59
CA GLN A 336 20.15 -10.09 15.02
C GLN A 336 21.00 -10.23 16.30
N SER A 337 21.67 -9.16 16.73
CA SER A 337 22.47 -9.11 17.94
C SER A 337 21.63 -8.80 19.20
N GLN A 338 22.25 -8.85 20.38
CA GLN A 338 21.62 -8.43 21.65
C GLN A 338 21.63 -6.90 21.82
N PHE A 339 21.16 -6.15 20.81
CA PHE A 339 21.25 -4.69 20.77
C PHE A 339 20.39 -3.96 21.82
N LEU A 340 19.39 -4.65 22.39
CA LEU A 340 18.37 -4.08 23.28
C LEU A 340 18.95 -3.49 24.57
N ASN A 341 20.11 -3.97 25.01
CA ASN A 341 20.80 -3.46 26.19
C ASN A 341 21.67 -2.22 25.90
N ASN A 342 21.78 -1.79 24.64
CA ASN A 342 22.64 -0.69 24.21
C ASN A 342 21.83 0.48 23.65
N LYS A 343 21.82 1.61 24.38
CA LYS A 343 21.11 2.83 23.98
C LYS A 343 21.57 3.39 22.62
N GLN A 344 22.87 3.32 22.31
CA GLN A 344 23.40 3.80 21.04
C GLN A 344 22.90 2.95 19.86
N ALA A 345 22.70 1.65 20.08
CA ALA A 345 22.15 0.78 19.05
C ALA A 345 20.66 1.06 18.79
N LEU A 346 19.86 1.34 19.84
CA LEU A 346 18.46 1.73 19.70
C LEU A 346 18.32 3.06 18.94
N GLU A 347 19.14 4.06 19.28
CA GLU A 347 19.17 5.35 18.58
C GLU A 347 19.61 5.20 17.12
N CYS A 348 20.59 4.34 16.85
CA CYS A 348 21.03 4.00 15.50
C CYS A 348 19.88 3.38 14.69
N ILE A 349 19.18 2.38 15.24
CA ILE A 349 18.05 1.72 14.57
C ILE A 349 16.92 2.72 14.30
N GLN A 350 16.63 3.61 15.26
CA GLN A 350 15.59 4.62 15.11
C GLN A 350 15.94 5.65 14.03
N THR A 351 17.21 6.05 13.94
CA THR A 351 17.73 6.99 12.94
C THR A 351 17.68 6.40 11.53
N TRP A 352 18.06 5.12 11.39
CA TRP A 352 18.19 4.42 10.12
C TRP A 352 17.01 3.47 9.83
N SER A 353 15.84 3.72 10.42
CA SER A 353 14.60 2.93 10.25
C SER A 353 14.09 2.82 8.81
N HIS A 354 14.54 3.68 7.90
CA HIS A 354 14.23 3.58 6.47
C HIS A 354 14.97 2.43 5.77
N LEU A 355 15.99 1.84 6.40
CA LEU A 355 16.70 0.66 5.91
C LEU A 355 15.96 -0.65 6.21
N CYS A 356 14.88 -0.60 7.01
CA CYS A 356 14.08 -1.78 7.37
C CYS A 356 13.27 -2.28 6.18
N GLY A 357 13.50 -3.54 5.79
CA GLY A 357 12.60 -4.29 4.93
C GLY A 357 11.56 -5.10 5.71
N GLN A 358 10.84 -5.98 5.01
CA GLN A 358 9.82 -6.84 5.62
C GLN A 358 10.40 -7.75 6.72
N LYS A 359 11.55 -8.38 6.45
CA LYS A 359 12.20 -9.32 7.39
C LYS A 359 12.62 -8.60 8.67
N GLU A 360 13.22 -7.42 8.54
CA GLU A 360 13.67 -6.60 9.65
C GLU A 360 12.50 -6.12 10.49
N ALA A 361 11.42 -5.65 9.85
CA ALA A 361 10.19 -5.26 10.55
C ALA A 361 9.56 -6.43 11.33
N SER A 362 9.52 -7.64 10.75
CA SER A 362 9.06 -8.84 11.47
C SER A 362 9.92 -9.18 12.70
N ILE A 363 11.25 -9.03 12.60
CA ILE A 363 12.15 -9.27 13.74
C ILE A 363 11.87 -8.27 14.87
N ILE A 364 11.76 -6.97 14.54
CA ILE A 364 11.46 -5.92 15.52
C ILE A 364 10.12 -6.22 16.20
N LEU A 365 9.09 -6.58 15.42
CA LEU A 365 7.76 -6.88 15.94
C LEU A 365 7.75 -8.12 16.86
N ASP A 366 8.49 -9.17 16.51
CA ASP A 366 8.70 -10.35 17.38
C ASP A 366 9.39 -9.98 18.70
N LEU A 367 10.33 -9.04 18.67
CA LEU A 367 11.00 -8.53 19.87
C LEU A 367 10.07 -7.68 20.73
N CYS A 368 9.18 -6.88 20.13
CA CYS A 368 8.17 -6.11 20.85
C CYS A 368 7.28 -7.02 21.73
N VAL A 369 6.82 -8.15 21.19
CA VAL A 369 5.98 -9.11 21.93
C VAL A 369 6.75 -9.73 23.10
N LYS A 370 8.01 -10.12 22.86
CA LYS A 370 8.84 -10.80 23.87
C LYS A 370 9.24 -9.87 25.02
N GLN A 371 9.57 -8.62 24.73
CA GLN A 371 10.10 -7.69 25.74
C GLN A 371 9.08 -6.69 26.28
N LYS A 372 7.93 -6.51 25.61
CA LYS A 372 6.90 -5.53 25.98
C LYS A 372 7.48 -4.12 26.22
N SER A 373 8.43 -3.71 25.37
CA SER A 373 9.03 -2.37 25.43
C SER A 373 8.31 -1.39 24.50
N LYS A 374 7.94 -0.23 25.04
CA LYS A 374 7.31 0.86 24.29
C LYS A 374 8.24 1.48 23.24
N GLU A 375 9.53 1.56 23.53
CA GLU A 375 10.53 2.09 22.59
C GLU A 375 10.64 1.24 21.32
N LEU A 376 10.53 -0.08 21.45
CA LEU A 376 10.49 -0.99 20.30
C LEU A 376 9.21 -0.84 19.48
N GLY A 377 8.07 -0.56 20.15
CA GLY A 377 6.83 -0.20 19.47
C GLY A 377 6.98 1.03 18.59
N ASP A 378 7.55 2.11 19.14
CA ASP A 378 7.81 3.35 18.40
C ASP A 378 8.78 3.11 17.22
N ILE A 379 9.82 2.27 17.41
CA ILE A 379 10.76 1.87 16.34
C ILE A 379 10.05 1.04 15.25
N PHE A 380 9.20 0.10 15.63
CA PHE A 380 8.42 -0.71 14.70
C PHE A 380 7.53 0.18 13.84
N ILE A 381 6.73 1.07 14.46
CA ILE A 381 5.81 1.96 13.74
C ILE A 381 6.58 2.80 12.71
N LYS A 382 7.71 3.40 13.13
CA LYS A 382 8.55 4.21 12.24
C LYS A 382 9.22 3.40 11.12
N SER A 383 9.54 2.13 11.38
CA SER A 383 10.13 1.24 10.37
C SER A 383 9.07 0.74 9.37
N ALA A 384 7.90 0.37 9.89
CA ALA A 384 6.78 -0.18 9.16
C ALA A 384 6.09 0.86 8.27
N SER A 385 6.10 2.14 8.65
CA SER A 385 5.58 3.24 7.81
C SER A 385 6.34 3.41 6.49
N ASN A 386 7.60 2.98 6.43
CA ASN A 386 8.41 3.03 5.20
C ASN A 386 8.13 1.84 4.26
N LEU A 387 7.39 0.82 4.72
CA LEU A 387 7.08 -0.34 3.89
C LEU A 387 5.97 -0.04 2.86
N PRO A 388 6.00 -0.70 1.69
CA PRO A 388 4.85 -0.72 0.80
C PRO A 388 3.67 -1.47 1.46
N LEU A 389 2.43 -1.11 1.10
CA LEU A 389 1.22 -1.64 1.74
C LEU A 389 1.18 -3.18 1.76
N LYS A 390 1.52 -3.81 0.63
CA LYS A 390 1.63 -5.27 0.53
C LYS A 390 2.61 -5.85 1.55
N GLY A 391 3.80 -5.25 1.67
CA GLY A 391 4.80 -5.72 2.61
C GLY A 391 4.39 -5.52 4.07
N LEU A 392 3.66 -4.44 4.36
CA LEU A 392 3.08 -4.22 5.69
C LEU A 392 2.02 -5.29 6.01
N LYS A 393 1.10 -5.56 5.09
CA LYS A 393 0.08 -6.62 5.23
C LYS A 393 0.71 -7.98 5.52
N ASP A 394 1.74 -8.37 4.78
CA ASP A 394 2.44 -9.65 4.96
C ASP A 394 3.08 -9.77 6.36
N VAL A 395 3.76 -8.72 6.83
CA VAL A 395 4.42 -8.68 8.14
C VAL A 395 3.40 -8.79 9.28
N ILE A 396 2.30 -8.03 9.19
CA ILE A 396 1.25 -8.00 10.22
C ILE A 396 0.51 -9.34 10.28
N THR A 397 0.16 -9.89 9.13
CA THR A 397 -0.56 -11.16 9.04
C THR A 397 0.26 -12.29 9.66
N ALA A 398 1.54 -12.39 9.30
CA ALA A 398 2.46 -13.36 9.89
C ALA A 398 2.58 -13.23 11.41
N HIS A 399 2.59 -11.99 11.92
CA HIS A 399 2.61 -11.71 13.35
C HIS A 399 1.38 -12.25 14.06
N PHE A 400 0.17 -11.94 13.59
CA PHE A 400 -1.07 -12.40 14.24
C PHE A 400 -1.25 -13.93 14.17
N TYR A 401 -0.76 -14.58 13.10
CA TYR A 401 -0.72 -16.05 13.07
C TYR A 401 0.22 -16.63 14.13
N ARG A 402 1.37 -16.00 14.35
CA ARG A 402 2.42 -16.48 15.29
C ARG A 402 2.11 -16.16 16.75
N HIS A 403 1.66 -14.95 17.05
CA HIS A 403 1.53 -14.43 18.42
C HIS A 403 0.08 -14.16 18.86
N LYS A 404 -0.90 -14.39 17.97
CA LYS A 404 -2.32 -14.06 18.21
C LYS A 404 -2.48 -12.57 18.55
N PHE A 405 -3.57 -12.20 19.21
CA PHE A 405 -3.90 -10.81 19.56
C PHE A 405 -3.19 -10.37 20.86
N SER A 406 -1.86 -10.33 20.82
CA SER A 406 -1.06 -9.79 21.92
C SER A 406 -0.90 -8.29 21.75
N ASP A 407 -1.50 -7.49 22.64
CA ASP A 407 -1.43 -6.03 22.56
C ASP A 407 0.03 -5.54 22.62
N LEU A 408 0.35 -4.58 21.76
CA LEU A 408 1.62 -3.86 21.83
C LEU A 408 1.50 -2.71 22.83
N PRO A 409 2.52 -2.51 23.68
CA PRO A 409 2.54 -1.36 24.58
C PRO A 409 2.71 -0.07 23.78
N CYS A 410 1.63 0.73 23.65
CA CYS A 410 1.65 1.97 22.89
C CYS A 410 1.03 3.19 23.63
N ARG A 411 1.09 4.36 22.99
CA ARG A 411 0.44 5.63 23.42
C ARG A 411 -1.07 5.58 23.13
N SER A 412 -1.84 6.55 23.63
CA SER A 412 -3.29 6.64 23.40
C SER A 412 -3.64 6.65 21.91
N ILE A 413 -4.20 5.55 21.42
CA ILE A 413 -4.60 5.36 20.02
C ILE A 413 -5.85 6.17 19.68
N ASP A 414 -6.72 6.41 20.68
CA ASP A 414 -8.02 7.06 20.56
C ASP A 414 -7.94 8.41 19.82
N GLU A 415 -7.03 9.30 20.26
CA GLU A 415 -6.88 10.64 19.67
C GLU A 415 -6.41 10.58 18.20
N THR A 416 -5.54 9.63 17.89
CA THR A 416 -4.99 9.46 16.53
C THR A 416 -6.05 8.90 15.60
N LEU A 417 -6.80 7.89 16.05
CA LEU A 417 -7.89 7.30 15.28
C LEU A 417 -9.01 8.33 15.05
N ILE A 418 -9.42 9.09 16.08
CA ILE A 418 -10.41 10.16 15.94
C ILE A 418 -9.93 11.22 14.95
N HIS A 419 -8.65 11.60 15.00
CA HIS A 419 -8.10 12.56 14.05
C HIS A 419 -8.17 12.06 12.61
N ILE A 420 -7.78 10.80 12.35
CA ILE A 420 -7.88 10.17 11.03
C ILE A 420 -9.34 10.12 10.56
N LEU A 421 -10.26 9.69 11.41
CA LEU A 421 -11.68 9.56 11.10
C LEU A 421 -12.35 10.91 10.79
N ASN A 422 -11.95 11.98 11.48
CA ASN A 422 -12.43 13.33 11.19
C ASN A 422 -11.89 13.87 9.87
N LYS A 423 -10.62 13.58 9.55
CA LYS A 423 -9.97 14.03 8.32
C LYS A 423 -10.52 13.36 7.06
N LEU A 424 -11.11 12.17 7.18
CA LEU A 424 -11.80 11.49 6.07
C LEU A 424 -12.99 12.26 5.50
N LYS A 425 -13.53 13.23 6.23
CA LYS A 425 -14.63 14.10 5.76
C LYS A 425 -14.16 15.18 4.77
N GLU A 426 -12.85 15.36 4.57
CA GLU A 426 -12.24 16.46 3.79
C GLU A 426 -11.73 16.05 2.38
N ASP A 427 -12.15 14.88 1.88
CA ASP A 427 -12.13 14.42 0.46
C ASP A 427 -10.79 14.35 -0.31
N ASN A 428 -9.62 14.48 0.35
CA ASN A 428 -8.31 14.54 -0.34
C ASN A 428 -7.24 13.52 0.14
N HIS A 429 -7.63 12.28 0.44
CA HIS A 429 -6.68 11.25 0.91
C HIS A 429 -6.39 10.14 -0.10
N ASN A 430 -5.10 9.86 -0.28
CA ASN A 430 -4.62 8.65 -0.94
C ASN A 430 -5.07 7.42 -0.14
N LYS A 431 -5.85 6.54 -0.76
CA LYS A 431 -6.46 5.36 -0.11
C LYS A 431 -5.42 4.41 0.50
N ASP A 432 -4.26 4.30 -0.13
CA ASP A 432 -3.19 3.42 0.34
C ASP A 432 -2.54 3.94 1.62
N ASP A 433 -2.34 5.25 1.73
CA ASP A 433 -1.73 5.87 2.90
C ASP A 433 -2.66 5.76 4.12
N LEU A 434 -3.96 6.01 3.92
CA LEU A 434 -4.97 5.77 4.95
C LEU A 434 -4.96 4.32 5.44
N THR A 435 -4.90 3.38 4.51
CA THR A 435 -4.91 1.94 4.83
C THR A 435 -3.67 1.59 5.66
N LYS A 436 -2.49 2.11 5.31
CA LYS A 436 -1.28 1.92 6.10
C LYS A 436 -1.41 2.49 7.50
N ASP A 437 -1.90 3.71 7.64
CA ASP A 437 -2.05 4.36 8.96
C ASP A 437 -2.97 3.55 9.86
N ILE A 438 -4.10 3.06 9.33
CA ILE A 438 -5.03 2.25 10.10
C ILE A 438 -4.46 0.85 10.40
N LEU A 439 -3.70 0.23 9.49
CA LEU A 439 -3.00 -1.03 9.77
C LEU A 439 -1.97 -0.88 10.90
N LEU A 440 -1.24 0.24 10.95
CA LEU A 440 -0.29 0.53 12.02
C LEU A 440 -0.98 0.68 13.38
N LEU A 441 -2.17 1.30 13.42
CA LEU A 441 -2.99 1.36 14.64
C LEU A 441 -3.58 0.00 15.00
N PHE A 442 -4.03 -0.76 14.01
CA PHE A 442 -4.63 -2.08 14.17
C PHE A 442 -3.66 -3.07 14.82
N VAL A 443 -2.38 -3.04 14.45
CA VAL A 443 -1.33 -3.86 15.08
C VAL A 443 -1.16 -3.57 16.56
N GLN A 444 -1.44 -2.34 16.99
CA GLN A 444 -1.26 -1.94 18.39
C GLN A 444 -2.44 -2.37 19.26
N GLN A 445 -3.68 -2.10 18.83
CA GLN A 445 -4.91 -2.49 19.52
C GLN A 445 -6.00 -2.94 18.52
N PRO A 446 -5.98 -4.21 18.11
CA PRO A 446 -6.79 -4.69 16.99
C PRO A 446 -8.29 -4.66 17.33
N GLU A 447 -8.70 -5.07 18.54
CA GLU A 447 -10.12 -5.11 18.93
C GLU A 447 -10.74 -3.72 19.02
N PHE A 448 -9.99 -2.77 19.58
CA PHE A 448 -10.44 -1.38 19.70
C PHE A 448 -10.60 -0.73 18.33
N VAL A 449 -9.57 -0.82 17.48
CA VAL A 449 -9.60 -0.21 16.13
C VAL A 449 -10.74 -0.81 15.30
N LEU A 450 -10.87 -2.14 15.25
CA LEU A 450 -11.94 -2.79 14.52
C LEU A 450 -13.33 -2.41 15.04
N GLY A 451 -13.48 -2.33 16.37
CA GLY A 451 -14.72 -1.89 17.01
C GLY A 451 -15.15 -0.49 16.58
N GLN A 452 -14.20 0.45 16.51
CA GLN A 452 -14.48 1.81 16.04
C GLN A 452 -14.82 1.87 14.55
N LEU A 453 -14.11 1.11 13.71
CA LEU A 453 -14.43 1.04 12.27
C LEU A 453 -15.86 0.53 12.05
N TYR A 454 -16.26 -0.53 12.76
CA TYR A 454 -17.65 -1.01 12.72
C TYR A 454 -18.62 0.04 13.23
N ASN A 455 -18.34 0.67 14.37
CA ASN A 455 -19.23 1.68 14.95
C ASN A 455 -19.50 2.84 13.97
N GLU A 456 -18.47 3.34 13.28
CA GLU A 456 -18.64 4.41 12.30
C GLU A 456 -19.42 3.95 11.06
N CYS A 457 -19.17 2.74 10.54
CA CYS A 457 -19.99 2.17 9.46
C CYS A 457 -21.46 1.99 9.86
N LEU A 458 -21.72 1.56 11.11
CA LEU A 458 -23.08 1.36 11.61
C LEU A 458 -23.82 2.69 11.81
N LYS A 459 -23.12 3.78 12.14
CA LYS A 459 -23.72 5.12 12.20
C LYS A 459 -23.97 5.72 10.82
N ASN A 460 -23.07 5.51 9.86
CA ASN A 460 -23.15 6.12 8.54
C ASN A 460 -22.47 5.24 7.47
N SER A 461 -23.24 4.82 6.47
CA SER A 461 -22.76 4.01 5.35
C SER A 461 -21.69 4.70 4.48
N PHE A 462 -21.55 6.02 4.53
CA PHE A 462 -20.47 6.76 3.86
C PHE A 462 -19.09 6.15 4.13
N TYR A 463 -18.81 5.76 5.38
CA TYR A 463 -17.51 5.22 5.78
C TYR A 463 -17.19 3.85 5.17
N LEU A 464 -18.20 3.09 4.75
CA LEU A 464 -18.04 1.75 4.22
C LEU A 464 -17.17 1.73 2.95
N ASN A 465 -17.33 2.73 2.08
CA ASN A 465 -16.56 2.85 0.85
C ASN A 465 -15.07 3.15 1.10
N PHE A 466 -14.76 3.86 2.18
CA PHE A 466 -13.37 4.17 2.56
C PHE A 466 -12.71 2.99 3.24
N PHE A 467 -13.45 2.26 4.07
CA PHE A 467 -12.90 1.13 4.82
C PHE A 467 -12.86 -0.17 4.03
N LYS A 468 -13.48 -0.26 2.85
CA LYS A 468 -13.43 -1.47 2.00
C LYS A 468 -11.99 -1.97 1.75
N GLY A 469 -11.05 -1.07 1.45
CA GLY A 469 -9.64 -1.43 1.27
C GLY A 469 -8.92 -1.87 2.55
N ILE A 470 -9.35 -1.33 3.69
CA ILE A 470 -8.83 -1.70 5.01
C ILE A 470 -9.33 -3.08 5.41
N PHE A 471 -10.63 -3.33 5.19
CA PHE A 471 -11.22 -4.63 5.42
C PHE A 471 -10.48 -5.67 4.58
N ASP A 472 -10.35 -5.48 3.26
CA ASP A 472 -9.57 -6.37 2.38
C ASP A 472 -8.12 -6.60 2.88
N ALA A 473 -7.49 -5.57 3.47
CA ALA A 473 -6.15 -5.72 4.03
C ALA A 473 -6.08 -6.60 5.29
N ILE A 474 -7.13 -6.64 6.12
CA ILE A 474 -7.15 -7.38 7.40
C ILE A 474 -7.98 -8.66 7.38
N GLU A 475 -8.56 -9.05 6.23
CA GLU A 475 -9.46 -10.21 6.07
C GLU A 475 -8.94 -11.50 6.71
N GLU A 476 -7.67 -11.87 6.46
CA GLU A 476 -7.09 -13.09 7.03
C GLU A 476 -6.91 -13.00 8.55
N ILE A 477 -6.64 -11.79 9.06
CA ILE A 477 -6.33 -11.56 10.46
C ILE A 477 -7.60 -11.67 11.30
N VAL A 478 -8.71 -11.07 10.85
CA VAL A 478 -9.98 -11.04 11.61
C VAL A 478 -10.64 -12.42 11.74
N LYS A 479 -10.27 -13.37 10.87
CA LYS A 479 -10.70 -14.78 10.93
C LYS A 479 -10.05 -15.54 12.08
N ILE A 480 -8.88 -15.10 12.54
CA ILE A 480 -8.16 -15.74 13.65
C ILE A 480 -9.04 -15.66 14.90
N ASN A 481 -9.34 -16.81 15.50
CA ASN A 481 -10.19 -16.95 16.70
C ASN A 481 -11.58 -16.27 16.59
N SER A 482 -12.13 -16.11 15.37
CA SER A 482 -13.41 -15.41 15.12
C SER A 482 -13.45 -13.98 15.69
N MET A 483 -12.30 -13.29 15.74
CA MET A 483 -12.18 -11.94 16.30
C MET A 483 -13.15 -10.94 15.66
N GLY A 484 -13.28 -10.94 14.33
CA GLY A 484 -14.18 -10.02 13.63
C GLY A 484 -15.64 -10.15 14.10
N VAL A 485 -16.13 -11.39 14.28
CA VAL A 485 -17.51 -11.66 14.73
C VAL A 485 -17.69 -11.21 16.18
N ASN A 486 -16.73 -11.53 17.05
CA ASN A 486 -16.79 -11.20 18.47
C ASN A 486 -16.80 -9.68 18.71
N VAL A 487 -15.95 -8.94 17.97
CA VAL A 487 -15.92 -7.48 18.04
C VAL A 487 -17.22 -6.88 17.50
N LEU A 488 -17.76 -7.39 16.39
CA LEU A 488 -19.04 -6.92 15.85
C LEU A 488 -20.20 -7.16 16.82
N LEU A 489 -20.27 -8.33 17.46
CA LEU A 489 -21.25 -8.64 18.52
C LEU A 489 -21.16 -7.66 19.70
N ASN A 490 -19.95 -7.28 20.11
CA ASN A 490 -19.76 -6.29 21.16
C ASN A 490 -20.24 -4.90 20.73
N GLN A 491 -20.05 -4.52 19.46
CA GLN A 491 -20.57 -3.25 18.94
C GLN A 491 -22.09 -3.21 18.85
N VAL A 492 -22.77 -4.33 18.56
CA VAL A 492 -24.25 -4.38 18.57
C VAL A 492 -24.83 -4.08 19.94
N LYS A 493 -24.17 -4.53 21.02
CA LYS A 493 -24.61 -4.20 22.39
C LYS A 493 -24.57 -2.70 22.67
N ILE A 494 -23.69 -1.96 21.99
CA ILE A 494 -23.54 -0.51 22.11
C ILE A 494 -24.49 0.23 21.16
N ASN A 495 -24.63 -0.24 19.91
CA ASN A 495 -25.38 0.40 18.84
C ASN A 495 -26.45 -0.54 18.25
N LYS A 496 -27.52 -0.82 19.00
CA LYS A 496 -28.58 -1.75 18.59
C LYS A 496 -29.22 -1.38 17.23
N PRO A 497 -29.66 -2.37 16.43
CA PRO A 497 -30.46 -2.13 15.23
C PRO A 497 -31.71 -1.29 15.54
N ASN A 498 -31.95 -0.27 14.73
CA ASN A 498 -33.11 0.62 14.79
C ASN A 498 -33.41 1.19 13.39
N CYS A 499 -34.47 1.98 13.29
CA CYS A 499 -34.93 2.55 12.02
C CYS A 499 -33.88 3.41 11.27
N ASN A 500 -32.91 3.99 11.97
CA ASN A 500 -31.89 4.85 11.37
C ASN A 500 -30.64 4.09 10.90
N ASN A 501 -30.37 2.89 11.44
CA ASN A 501 -29.12 2.15 11.17
C ASN A 501 -29.33 0.76 10.54
N VAL A 502 -30.56 0.25 10.43
CA VAL A 502 -30.84 -1.08 9.86
C VAL A 502 -30.26 -1.27 8.45
N ASN A 503 -30.33 -0.23 7.61
CA ASN A 503 -29.73 -0.27 6.27
C ASN A 503 -28.20 -0.29 6.32
N ASN A 504 -27.58 0.44 7.26
CA ASN A 504 -26.14 0.43 7.46
C ASN A 504 -25.64 -0.97 7.88
N TYR A 505 -26.41 -1.66 8.73
CA TYR A 505 -26.16 -3.07 9.09
C TYR A 505 -26.18 -3.97 7.85
N ILE A 506 -27.19 -3.84 7.00
CA ILE A 506 -27.34 -4.63 5.77
C ILE A 506 -26.16 -4.39 4.83
N GLU A 507 -25.81 -3.14 4.56
CA GLU A 507 -24.72 -2.78 3.66
C GLU A 507 -23.34 -3.23 4.19
N LEU A 508 -23.10 -3.06 5.50
CA LEU A 508 -21.88 -3.54 6.15
C LEU A 508 -21.74 -5.05 6.03
N LEU A 509 -22.77 -5.82 6.42
CA LEU A 509 -22.72 -7.28 6.38
C LEU A 509 -22.58 -7.81 4.95
N LYS A 510 -23.24 -7.20 3.96
CA LYS A 510 -23.03 -7.53 2.55
C LYS A 510 -21.59 -7.34 2.12
N THR A 511 -21.03 -6.16 2.41
CA THR A 511 -19.66 -5.83 2.02
C THR A 511 -18.65 -6.76 2.69
N LEU A 512 -18.84 -7.06 3.97
CA LEU A 512 -17.98 -7.99 4.70
C LEU A 512 -18.11 -9.42 4.14
N ASN A 513 -19.31 -9.88 3.78
CA ASN A 513 -19.50 -11.18 3.15
C ASN A 513 -18.86 -11.25 1.75
N GLU A 514 -18.98 -10.19 0.94
CA GLU A 514 -18.33 -10.07 -0.38
C GLU A 514 -16.80 -10.15 -0.30
N ILE A 515 -16.19 -9.53 0.73
CA ILE A 515 -14.74 -9.60 0.98
C ILE A 515 -14.35 -10.98 1.55
N GLY A 516 -15.32 -11.76 2.03
CA GLY A 516 -15.06 -13.05 2.67
C GLY A 516 -14.64 -12.93 4.13
N PHE A 517 -14.96 -11.82 4.82
CA PHE A 517 -14.68 -11.65 6.26
C PHE A 517 -15.29 -12.74 7.13
N PHE A 518 -16.50 -13.17 6.77
CA PHE A 518 -17.30 -14.11 7.50
C PHE A 518 -17.76 -15.23 6.58
N THR A 519 -17.98 -16.41 7.14
CA THR A 519 -18.80 -17.42 6.47
C THR A 519 -20.28 -17.08 6.68
N ASN A 520 -21.15 -17.60 5.81
CA ASN A 520 -22.59 -17.47 6.01
C ASN A 520 -23.02 -17.99 7.40
N ASP A 521 -22.43 -19.09 7.87
CA ASP A 521 -22.73 -19.65 9.19
C ASP A 521 -22.28 -18.73 10.34
N ASP A 522 -21.14 -18.04 10.20
CA ASP A 522 -20.69 -17.06 11.19
C ASP A 522 -21.68 -15.89 11.32
N VAL A 523 -22.16 -15.35 10.19
CA VAL A 523 -23.14 -14.25 10.19
C VAL A 523 -24.50 -14.73 10.72
N VAL A 524 -24.98 -15.88 10.26
CA VAL A 524 -26.31 -16.38 10.59
C VAL A 524 -26.37 -16.88 12.04
N LEU A 525 -25.46 -17.77 12.45
CA LEU A 525 -25.55 -18.46 13.74
C LEU A 525 -24.87 -17.73 14.87
N LYS A 526 -23.68 -17.18 14.64
CA LYS A 526 -22.93 -16.51 15.72
C LYS A 526 -23.42 -15.09 15.92
N PHE A 527 -23.82 -14.40 14.84
CA PHE A 527 -24.23 -13.01 14.90
C PHE A 527 -25.76 -12.84 14.94
N LEU A 528 -26.47 -13.10 13.84
CA LEU A 528 -27.89 -12.76 13.72
C LEU A 528 -28.79 -13.59 14.65
N TYR A 529 -28.52 -14.88 14.84
CA TYR A 529 -29.28 -15.72 15.77
C TYR A 529 -29.15 -15.23 17.22
N GLN A 530 -27.96 -14.87 17.66
CA GLN A 530 -27.73 -14.37 19.02
C GLN A 530 -28.52 -13.08 19.27
N ILE A 531 -28.49 -12.14 18.31
CA ILE A 531 -29.22 -10.88 18.41
C ILE A 531 -30.73 -11.12 18.38
N LEU A 532 -31.21 -11.98 17.48
CA LEU A 532 -32.64 -12.33 17.39
C LEU A 532 -33.15 -12.94 18.70
N LYS A 533 -32.37 -13.87 19.28
CA LYS A 533 -32.68 -14.52 20.56
C LYS A 533 -32.72 -13.53 21.71
N ASP A 534 -31.75 -12.62 21.78
CA ASP A 534 -31.69 -11.59 22.82
C ASP A 534 -32.86 -10.60 22.69
N SER A 535 -33.14 -10.13 21.47
CA SER A 535 -34.28 -9.26 21.16
C SER A 535 -35.62 -9.90 21.51
N TYR A 536 -35.84 -11.15 21.10
CA TYR A 536 -37.05 -11.91 21.43
C TYR A 536 -37.21 -12.11 22.94
N SER A 537 -36.13 -12.49 23.64
CA SER A 537 -36.15 -12.68 25.11
C SER A 537 -36.51 -11.38 25.85
N SER A 538 -36.12 -10.22 25.31
CA SER A 538 -36.47 -8.91 25.84
C SER A 538 -37.89 -8.43 25.54
N LYS A 539 -38.66 -9.16 24.72
CA LYS A 539 -40.04 -8.85 24.29
C LYS A 539 -40.22 -7.51 23.56
N MET A 540 -39.17 -7.00 22.93
CA MET A 540 -39.22 -5.77 22.12
C MET A 540 -39.52 -6.12 20.66
N LEU A 541 -40.76 -5.86 20.20
CA LEU A 541 -41.20 -6.22 18.84
C LEU A 541 -40.39 -5.51 17.74
N GLU A 542 -40.06 -4.24 17.94
CA GLU A 542 -39.30 -3.43 16.98
C GLU A 542 -37.89 -4.01 16.77
N ASP A 543 -37.20 -4.40 17.85
CA ASP A 543 -35.87 -5.01 17.78
C ASP A 543 -35.88 -6.33 17.01
N VAL A 544 -36.94 -7.14 17.18
CA VAL A 544 -37.14 -8.38 16.41
C VAL A 544 -37.35 -8.06 14.93
N ASP A 545 -38.18 -7.08 14.62
CA ASP A 545 -38.46 -6.68 13.25
C ASP A 545 -37.20 -6.19 12.52
N PHE A 546 -36.40 -5.31 13.13
CA PHE A 546 -35.16 -4.82 12.53
C PHE A 546 -34.15 -5.94 12.26
N VAL A 547 -34.03 -6.92 13.17
CA VAL A 547 -33.12 -8.07 12.96
C VAL A 547 -33.59 -8.93 11.79
N LEU A 548 -34.89 -9.17 11.66
CA LEU A 548 -35.46 -9.92 10.53
C LEU A 548 -35.32 -9.17 9.20
N GLN A 549 -35.44 -7.84 9.20
CA GLN A 549 -35.10 -7.02 8.03
C GLN A 549 -33.64 -7.18 7.63
N ILE A 550 -32.71 -7.30 8.59
CA ILE A 550 -31.30 -7.58 8.30
C ILE A 550 -31.15 -8.96 7.65
N TYR A 551 -31.79 -10.01 8.16
CA TYR A 551 -31.78 -11.34 7.53
C TYR A 551 -32.19 -11.29 6.06
N ILE A 552 -33.32 -10.63 5.75
CA ILE A 552 -33.83 -10.48 4.38
C ILE A 552 -32.88 -9.63 3.54
N GLY A 553 -32.43 -8.52 4.11
CA GLY A 553 -31.62 -7.52 3.42
C GLY A 553 -30.29 -8.07 2.95
N VAL A 554 -29.58 -8.86 3.78
CA VAL A 554 -28.25 -9.39 3.47
C VAL A 554 -28.28 -10.49 2.39
N ALA A 555 -29.45 -11.11 2.15
CA ALA A 555 -29.67 -12.13 1.12
C ALA A 555 -28.74 -13.37 1.24
N ILE A 556 -28.47 -13.80 2.48
CA ILE A 556 -27.69 -15.02 2.76
C ILE A 556 -28.61 -16.24 2.71
N THR A 557 -28.13 -17.36 2.16
CA THR A 557 -28.83 -18.66 2.22
C THR A 557 -28.52 -19.37 3.54
N ILE A 558 -29.56 -19.90 4.21
CA ILE A 558 -29.43 -20.71 5.43
C ILE A 558 -29.57 -22.19 5.02
N PRO A 559 -28.49 -22.98 5.02
CA PRO A 559 -28.59 -24.42 4.78
C PRO A 559 -29.25 -25.12 5.96
N LEU A 560 -30.08 -26.12 5.69
CA LEU A 560 -30.75 -26.90 6.74
C LEU A 560 -29.88 -28.08 7.18
N VAL A 561 -29.01 -27.79 8.14
CA VAL A 561 -28.13 -28.75 8.84
C VAL A 561 -28.40 -28.67 10.35
N GLU A 562 -28.01 -29.68 11.12
CA GLU A 562 -28.24 -29.75 12.58
C GLU A 562 -27.85 -28.45 13.31
N THR A 563 -26.78 -27.77 12.88
CA THR A 563 -26.31 -26.52 13.50
C THR A 563 -27.28 -25.35 13.38
N ASN A 564 -28.20 -25.37 12.41
CA ASN A 564 -29.09 -24.26 12.09
C ASN A 564 -30.53 -24.51 12.59
N MET A 565 -30.79 -25.69 13.14
CA MET A 565 -32.13 -26.12 13.58
C MET A 565 -32.69 -25.26 14.70
N GLU A 566 -31.85 -24.81 15.63
CA GLU A 566 -32.26 -23.93 16.72
C GLU A 566 -32.72 -22.56 16.22
N LEU A 567 -32.09 -22.01 15.18
CA LEU A 567 -32.52 -20.77 14.55
C LEU A 567 -33.89 -20.95 13.87
N VAL A 568 -34.04 -22.02 13.08
CA VAL A 568 -35.31 -22.33 12.40
C VAL A 568 -36.42 -22.53 13.42
N LYS A 569 -36.16 -23.29 14.49
CA LYS A 569 -37.11 -23.48 15.59
C LYS A 569 -37.50 -22.15 16.23
N LEU A 570 -36.54 -21.26 16.51
CA LEU A 570 -36.82 -19.93 17.03
C LEU A 570 -37.70 -19.10 16.08
N LEU A 571 -37.41 -19.10 14.77
CA LEU A 571 -38.23 -18.40 13.78
C LEU A 571 -39.67 -18.93 13.75
N LEU A 572 -39.85 -20.26 13.81
CA LEU A 572 -41.18 -20.88 13.84
C LEU A 572 -41.94 -20.56 15.14
N ILE A 573 -41.25 -20.52 16.28
CA ILE A 573 -41.83 -20.10 17.57
C ILE A 573 -42.32 -18.65 17.50
N ILE A 574 -41.46 -17.73 17.02
CA ILE A 574 -41.81 -16.32 16.87
C ILE A 574 -43.00 -16.15 15.91
N MET A 575 -43.00 -16.89 14.80
CA MET A 575 -44.11 -16.88 13.85
C MET A 575 -45.41 -17.39 14.49
N ASN A 576 -45.35 -18.44 15.30
CA ASN A 576 -46.52 -19.00 15.96
C ASN A 576 -47.12 -18.02 16.98
N GLU A 577 -46.28 -17.36 17.77
CA GLU A 577 -46.69 -16.42 18.81
C GLU A 577 -47.21 -15.09 18.25
N PHE A 578 -46.60 -14.58 17.18
CA PHE A 578 -46.93 -13.27 16.60
C PHE A 578 -47.95 -13.34 15.47
N ARG A 579 -48.39 -14.53 15.03
CA ARG A 579 -49.45 -14.63 14.03
C ARG A 579 -50.79 -14.22 14.63
N CYS A 580 -51.34 -13.15 14.07
CA CYS A 580 -52.58 -12.55 14.56
C CYS A 580 -53.82 -13.28 14.06
N SER A 581 -54.87 -13.27 14.88
CA SER A 581 -56.24 -13.56 14.46
C SER A 581 -56.96 -12.26 14.07
N PHE A 582 -58.15 -12.36 13.46
CA PHE A 582 -58.96 -11.19 13.12
C PHE A 582 -59.38 -10.36 14.35
N LEU A 583 -59.55 -11.00 15.51
CA LEU A 583 -60.03 -10.35 16.73
C LEU A 583 -58.92 -9.74 17.59
N ASP A 584 -57.67 -10.06 17.29
CA ASP A 584 -56.49 -9.77 18.11
C ASP A 584 -55.34 -9.33 17.19
N PHE A 585 -55.70 -8.52 16.20
CA PHE A 585 -54.81 -8.08 15.14
C PHE A 585 -53.89 -6.94 15.59
N ASP A 586 -52.61 -7.13 15.32
CA ASP A 586 -51.54 -6.17 15.54
C ASP A 586 -50.67 -6.11 14.28
N GLY A 587 -50.61 -4.93 13.65
CA GLY A 587 -49.89 -4.74 12.40
C GLY A 587 -48.38 -4.98 12.53
N ALA A 588 -47.77 -4.68 13.68
CA ALA A 588 -46.33 -4.89 13.89
C ALA A 588 -46.02 -6.38 14.02
N LYS A 589 -46.84 -7.13 14.77
CA LYS A 589 -46.72 -8.58 14.87
C LYS A 589 -46.90 -9.27 13.51
N GLN A 590 -47.91 -8.86 12.75
CA GLN A 590 -48.17 -9.42 11.42
C GLN A 590 -47.04 -9.08 10.42
N GLN A 591 -46.37 -7.94 10.58
CA GLN A 591 -45.19 -7.60 9.78
C GLN A 591 -43.99 -8.49 10.10
N ILE A 592 -43.76 -8.81 11.38
CA ILE A 592 -42.74 -9.78 11.79
C ILE A 592 -43.00 -11.15 11.14
N VAL A 593 -44.25 -11.63 11.19
CA VAL A 593 -44.67 -12.88 10.54
C VAL A 593 -44.38 -12.84 9.05
N ARG A 594 -44.66 -11.71 8.38
CA ARG A 594 -44.35 -11.52 6.95
C ARG A 594 -42.86 -11.62 6.65
N HIS A 595 -42.00 -11.10 7.52
CA HIS A 595 -40.56 -11.24 7.37
C HIS A 595 -40.12 -12.70 7.56
N ILE A 596 -40.63 -13.39 8.58
CA ILE A 596 -40.31 -14.80 8.82
C ILE A 596 -40.74 -15.69 7.66
N VAL A 597 -41.95 -15.48 7.12
CA VAL A 597 -42.43 -16.21 5.93
C VAL A 597 -41.49 -16.01 4.74
N SER A 598 -41.04 -14.77 4.50
CA SER A 598 -40.04 -14.50 3.44
C SER A 598 -38.73 -15.25 3.70
N ILE A 599 -38.24 -15.29 4.95
CA ILE A 599 -37.02 -16.03 5.31
C ILE A 599 -37.20 -17.53 5.08
N CYS A 600 -38.30 -18.12 5.56
CA CYS A 600 -38.57 -19.54 5.39
C CYS A 600 -38.68 -19.96 3.91
N CYS A 601 -39.23 -19.10 3.05
CA CYS A 601 -39.41 -19.42 1.63
C CYS A 601 -38.19 -19.11 0.77
N ASP A 602 -37.51 -17.97 1.00
CA ASP A 602 -36.49 -17.45 0.08
C ASP A 602 -35.06 -17.69 0.57
N ILE A 603 -34.86 -17.84 1.88
CA ILE A 603 -33.55 -17.90 2.52
C ILE A 603 -33.23 -19.32 3.03
N CYS A 604 -34.21 -20.01 3.62
CA CYS A 604 -34.03 -21.40 4.07
C CYS A 604 -34.02 -22.34 2.86
N ALA A 605 -32.88 -22.98 2.57
CA ALA A 605 -32.76 -23.91 1.45
C ALA A 605 -32.93 -25.37 1.91
N PRO A 606 -33.97 -26.09 1.45
CA PRO A 606 -34.18 -27.49 1.82
C PRO A 606 -33.05 -28.37 1.30
N THR A 607 -32.36 -29.05 2.22
CA THR A 607 -31.37 -30.08 1.91
C THR A 607 -32.12 -31.41 1.74
N TYR A 608 -32.31 -31.86 0.49
CA TYR A 608 -33.11 -33.03 0.09
C TYR A 608 -32.69 -34.39 0.67
N THR A 609 -31.79 -34.43 1.65
CA THR A 609 -31.08 -35.66 2.07
C THR A 609 -31.37 -36.13 3.49
N LEU A 610 -32.07 -35.35 4.34
CA LEU A 610 -32.48 -35.80 5.69
C LEU A 610 -33.90 -35.33 6.04
N GLU A 611 -34.78 -36.26 6.41
CA GLU A 611 -35.98 -35.91 7.18
C GLU A 611 -35.52 -35.52 8.59
N LEU A 612 -35.52 -34.23 8.87
CA LEU A 612 -35.15 -33.68 10.16
C LEU A 612 -36.41 -33.49 11.01
N ASP A 613 -36.40 -34.01 12.24
CA ASP A 613 -37.50 -33.83 13.19
C ASP A 613 -37.29 -32.55 14.01
N LEU A 614 -38.32 -31.69 14.05
CA LEU A 614 -38.35 -30.45 14.82
C LEU A 614 -39.45 -30.57 15.86
N ASP A 615 -39.11 -30.83 17.11
CA ASP A 615 -40.12 -30.92 18.17
C ASP A 615 -40.57 -29.51 18.61
N MET A 616 -41.89 -29.29 18.60
CA MET A 616 -42.53 -28.05 19.07
C MET A 616 -43.77 -28.37 19.88
N ASP A 617 -43.89 -27.76 21.07
CA ASP A 617 -44.96 -28.05 22.03
C ASP A 617 -46.35 -27.65 21.54
N GLU A 618 -46.46 -26.51 20.85
CA GLU A 618 -47.71 -25.99 20.26
C GLU A 618 -47.44 -25.36 18.88
N GLU A 619 -48.18 -25.79 17.86
CA GLU A 619 -48.07 -25.24 16.50
C GLU A 619 -49.46 -25.01 15.87
N ASN A 620 -49.68 -23.79 15.36
CA ASN A 620 -50.83 -23.50 14.52
C ASN A 620 -50.66 -24.12 13.11
N GLU A 621 -51.73 -24.13 12.33
CA GLU A 621 -51.74 -24.79 11.01
C GLU A 621 -50.75 -24.16 10.00
N PHE A 622 -50.51 -22.84 10.08
CA PHE A 622 -49.51 -22.16 9.25
C PHE A 622 -48.10 -22.57 9.66
N THR A 623 -47.81 -22.59 10.96
CA THR A 623 -46.50 -22.97 11.47
C THR A 623 -46.17 -24.41 11.15
N ARG A 624 -47.16 -25.31 11.24
CA ARG A 624 -47.03 -26.70 10.79
C ARG A 624 -46.69 -26.80 9.31
N PHE A 625 -47.34 -25.98 8.47
CA PHE A 625 -47.03 -25.92 7.04
C PHE A 625 -45.58 -25.52 6.78
N TYR A 626 -45.09 -24.42 7.36
CA TYR A 626 -43.71 -23.98 7.14
C TYR A 626 -42.69 -24.92 7.76
N LYS A 627 -42.99 -25.53 8.91
CA LYS A 627 -42.17 -26.60 9.49
C LYS A 627 -41.98 -27.72 8.47
N GLN A 628 -43.07 -28.23 7.87
CA GLN A 628 -43.00 -29.27 6.84
C GLN A 628 -42.29 -28.79 5.56
N LEU A 629 -42.55 -27.56 5.12
CA LEU A 629 -41.91 -26.97 3.94
C LEU A 629 -40.39 -26.95 4.12
N VAL A 630 -39.94 -26.49 5.28
CA VAL A 630 -38.52 -26.33 5.62
C VAL A 630 -37.86 -27.68 5.89
N THR A 631 -38.49 -28.63 6.61
CA THR A 631 -37.83 -29.91 6.97
C THR A 631 -37.92 -31.00 5.91
N SER A 632 -38.98 -31.02 5.11
CA SER A 632 -39.25 -32.14 4.18
C SER A 632 -39.23 -31.72 2.71
N GLY A 633 -39.12 -30.41 2.41
CA GLY A 633 -39.18 -29.88 1.04
C GLY A 633 -40.46 -30.24 0.30
N ARG A 634 -41.52 -30.64 1.01
CA ARG A 634 -42.77 -31.12 0.40
C ARG A 634 -43.55 -29.94 -0.17
N ASP A 635 -43.78 -30.02 -1.47
CA ASP A 635 -44.46 -29.02 -2.30
C ASP A 635 -46.00 -29.15 -2.23
N LYS A 636 -46.56 -29.38 -1.04
CA LYS A 636 -48.01 -29.30 -0.86
C LYS A 636 -48.40 -27.83 -0.82
N SER A 637 -49.51 -27.48 -1.45
CA SER A 637 -49.99 -26.09 -1.39
C SER A 637 -50.46 -25.74 0.03
N LEU A 638 -50.22 -24.51 0.45
CA LEU A 638 -50.69 -23.98 1.74
C LEU A 638 -52.20 -24.16 1.85
N PHE A 639 -52.94 -23.86 0.78
CA PHE A 639 -54.39 -24.00 0.73
C PHE A 639 -54.85 -25.45 0.97
N HIS A 640 -54.20 -26.42 0.33
CA HIS A 640 -54.54 -27.84 0.52
C HIS A 640 -54.27 -28.33 1.94
N THR A 641 -53.26 -27.76 2.63
CA THR A 641 -52.96 -28.12 4.02
C THR A 641 -54.10 -27.76 4.97
N PHE A 642 -54.76 -26.63 4.72
CA PHE A 642 -55.93 -26.18 5.50
C PHE A 642 -57.24 -26.80 4.99
N CYS A 643 -57.33 -27.10 3.69
CA CYS A 643 -58.55 -27.51 3.02
C CYS A 643 -58.33 -28.79 2.19
N ASN A 644 -58.13 -29.93 2.87
CA ASN A 644 -57.86 -31.22 2.21
C ASN A 644 -59.02 -31.71 1.30
N GLU A 645 -60.26 -31.28 1.55
CA GLU A 645 -61.45 -31.63 0.77
C GLU A 645 -62.26 -30.40 0.32
N PHE A 646 -61.60 -29.41 -0.27
CA PHE A 646 -62.31 -28.23 -0.77
C PHE A 646 -63.18 -28.58 -1.99
N ARG A 647 -64.50 -28.72 -1.79
CA ARG A 647 -65.50 -28.94 -2.85
C ARG A 647 -66.52 -27.82 -2.85
N ILE A 648 -66.74 -27.20 -4.02
CA ILE A 648 -67.67 -26.07 -4.16
C ILE A 648 -69.13 -26.41 -3.80
N GLU A 649 -69.46 -27.71 -3.81
CA GLU A 649 -70.75 -28.25 -3.32
C GLU A 649 -71.00 -27.91 -1.84
N ASN A 650 -69.93 -27.75 -1.05
CA ASN A 650 -69.95 -27.29 0.34
C ASN A 650 -69.50 -25.83 0.45
N TYR A 651 -70.13 -24.93 -0.32
CA TYR A 651 -69.79 -23.50 -0.40
C TYR A 651 -69.62 -22.83 0.98
N ARG A 652 -70.45 -23.18 1.96
CA ARG A 652 -70.36 -22.64 3.33
C ARG A 652 -69.04 -23.01 4.00
N ASP A 653 -68.58 -24.25 3.85
CA ASP A 653 -67.34 -24.73 4.46
C ASP A 653 -66.13 -24.08 3.80
N CYS A 654 -66.19 -23.88 2.48
CA CYS A 654 -65.21 -23.12 1.71
C CYS A 654 -65.05 -21.68 2.22
N VAL A 655 -66.16 -20.96 2.38
CA VAL A 655 -66.14 -19.58 2.93
C VAL A 655 -65.69 -19.59 4.39
N SER A 656 -66.12 -20.57 5.19
CA SER A 656 -65.70 -20.70 6.60
C SER A 656 -64.21 -20.95 6.76
N ALA A 657 -63.56 -21.68 5.85
CA ALA A 657 -62.13 -21.90 5.87
C ALA A 657 -61.37 -20.60 5.53
N LEU A 658 -61.79 -19.90 4.46
CA LEU A 658 -61.23 -18.60 4.08
C LEU A 658 -61.37 -17.55 5.19
N LEU A 659 -62.51 -17.54 5.91
CA LEU A 659 -62.72 -16.66 7.06
C LEU A 659 -61.68 -16.84 8.17
N LYS A 660 -61.20 -18.07 8.39
CA LYS A 660 -60.18 -18.36 9.39
C LYS A 660 -58.77 -18.08 8.87
N MET A 661 -58.51 -18.37 7.59
CA MET A 661 -57.17 -18.25 7.00
C MET A 661 -56.79 -16.81 6.67
N LEU A 662 -57.67 -16.09 5.97
CA LEU A 662 -57.34 -14.81 5.33
C LEU A 662 -56.87 -13.72 6.32
N PRO A 663 -57.52 -13.52 7.49
CA PRO A 663 -57.04 -12.54 8.46
C PRO A 663 -55.64 -12.82 9.02
N SER A 664 -55.30 -14.10 9.17
CA SER A 664 -54.02 -14.56 9.71
C SER A 664 -52.95 -14.72 8.65
N ALA A 665 -53.32 -14.71 7.37
CA ALA A 665 -52.40 -14.88 6.26
C ALA A 665 -51.63 -13.60 5.95
N VAL A 666 -50.35 -13.73 5.58
CA VAL A 666 -49.54 -12.61 5.06
C VAL A 666 -49.69 -12.45 3.55
N SER A 667 -49.27 -11.31 2.99
CA SER A 667 -49.51 -10.98 1.58
C SER A 667 -49.06 -12.05 0.56
N ARG A 668 -47.95 -12.74 0.83
CA ARG A 668 -47.47 -13.87 0.01
C ARG A 668 -48.44 -15.05 0.06
N GLU A 669 -48.85 -15.45 1.26
CA GLU A 669 -49.81 -16.54 1.50
C GLU A 669 -51.17 -16.23 0.87
N TRP A 670 -51.61 -14.98 0.96
CA TRP A 670 -52.79 -14.46 0.28
C TRP A 670 -52.71 -14.69 -1.25
N SER A 671 -51.57 -14.39 -1.87
CA SER A 671 -51.34 -14.69 -3.29
C SER A 671 -51.39 -16.19 -3.57
N ASP A 672 -50.78 -17.03 -2.73
CA ASP A 672 -50.71 -18.48 -2.93
C ASP A 672 -52.10 -19.13 -2.81
N ILE A 673 -52.84 -18.78 -1.75
CA ILE A 673 -54.24 -19.18 -1.54
C ILE A 673 -55.09 -18.79 -2.75
N THR A 674 -54.93 -17.57 -3.26
CA THR A 674 -55.69 -17.10 -4.42
C THR A 674 -55.36 -17.90 -5.67
N ASN A 675 -54.07 -18.15 -5.95
CA ASN A 675 -53.67 -18.95 -7.13
C ASN A 675 -54.24 -20.36 -7.06
N ASP A 676 -54.22 -20.98 -5.88
CA ASP A 676 -54.79 -22.32 -5.67
C ASP A 676 -56.30 -22.34 -5.94
N VAL A 677 -57.04 -21.35 -5.42
CA VAL A 677 -58.49 -21.24 -5.66
C VAL A 677 -58.80 -20.95 -7.13
N ILE A 678 -58.02 -20.09 -7.80
CA ILE A 678 -58.15 -19.81 -9.24
C ILE A 678 -57.91 -21.08 -10.05
N HIS A 679 -56.87 -21.85 -9.73
CA HIS A 679 -56.55 -23.10 -10.42
C HIS A 679 -57.69 -24.12 -10.30
N LEU A 680 -58.34 -24.19 -9.13
CA LEU A 680 -59.41 -25.15 -8.89
C LEU A 680 -60.77 -24.72 -9.48
N TYR A 681 -61.11 -23.42 -9.46
CA TYR A 681 -62.48 -22.95 -9.74
C TYR A 681 -62.59 -21.76 -10.70
N GLY A 682 -61.47 -21.24 -11.18
CA GLY A 682 -61.42 -20.08 -12.06
C GLY A 682 -61.59 -18.74 -11.34
N ASN A 683 -61.31 -17.66 -12.07
CA ASN A 683 -61.26 -16.29 -11.54
C ASN A 683 -62.60 -15.83 -10.94
N ASP A 684 -63.73 -16.13 -11.60
CA ASP A 684 -65.04 -15.66 -11.17
C ASP A 684 -65.43 -16.20 -9.79
N LYS A 685 -65.23 -17.51 -9.58
CA LYS A 685 -65.52 -18.15 -8.29
C LYS A 685 -64.54 -17.76 -7.21
N CYS A 686 -63.27 -17.55 -7.55
CA CYS A 686 -62.29 -17.02 -6.61
C CYS A 686 -62.70 -15.62 -6.10
N CYS A 687 -63.06 -14.70 -7.01
CA CYS A 687 -63.58 -13.37 -6.67
C CYS A 687 -64.78 -13.47 -5.73
N GLU A 688 -65.75 -14.33 -6.06
CA GLU A 688 -66.96 -14.53 -5.28
C GLU A 688 -66.65 -15.00 -3.85
N LEU A 689 -65.85 -16.06 -3.71
CA LEU A 689 -65.52 -16.68 -2.42
C LEU A 689 -64.75 -15.73 -1.48
N ILE A 690 -63.71 -15.07 -1.99
CA ILE A 690 -62.91 -14.13 -1.18
C ILE A 690 -63.74 -12.91 -0.80
N THR A 691 -64.57 -12.40 -1.72
CA THR A 691 -65.47 -11.27 -1.45
C THR A 691 -66.50 -11.62 -0.38
N ASP A 692 -67.11 -12.80 -0.45
CA ASP A 692 -68.10 -13.24 0.52
C ASP A 692 -67.48 -13.43 1.92
N ALA A 693 -66.26 -13.97 2.00
CA ALA A 693 -65.50 -14.02 3.25
C ALA A 693 -65.25 -12.61 3.81
N LEU A 694 -64.80 -11.66 2.97
CA LEU A 694 -64.57 -10.28 3.40
C LEU A 694 -65.85 -9.54 3.81
N ILE A 695 -66.98 -9.80 3.15
CA ILE A 695 -68.28 -9.22 3.56
C ILE A 695 -68.66 -9.73 4.95
N LEU A 696 -68.46 -11.01 5.24
CA LEU A 696 -68.76 -11.58 6.55
C LEU A 696 -67.81 -11.01 7.64
N LEU A 697 -66.54 -10.79 7.33
CA LEU A 697 -65.60 -10.09 8.22
C LEU A 697 -65.99 -8.62 8.42
N ALA A 698 -66.46 -7.94 7.37
CA ALA A 698 -66.94 -6.56 7.44
C ALA A 698 -68.17 -6.43 8.37
N LEU A 699 -69.12 -7.36 8.24
CA LEU A 699 -70.29 -7.43 9.13
C LEU A 699 -69.87 -7.72 10.58
N LEU A 700 -68.92 -8.63 10.79
CA LEU A 700 -68.36 -8.90 12.11
C LEU A 700 -67.70 -7.64 12.70
N ALA A 701 -66.94 -6.90 11.89
CA ALA A 701 -66.34 -5.63 12.29
C ALA A 701 -67.41 -4.61 12.68
N GLU A 702 -68.47 -4.44 11.88
CA GLU A 702 -69.58 -3.53 12.20
C GLU A 702 -70.24 -3.86 13.56
N THR A 703 -70.42 -5.15 13.89
CA THR A 703 -70.99 -5.54 15.20
C THR A 703 -70.06 -5.29 16.39
N ARG A 704 -68.77 -5.08 16.15
CA ARG A 704 -67.74 -4.88 17.19
C ARG A 704 -67.33 -3.41 17.36
N ILE A 705 -67.55 -2.56 16.35
CA ILE A 705 -67.27 -1.11 16.40
C ILE A 705 -68.04 -0.41 17.52
N GLU A 706 -69.21 -0.93 17.92
CA GLU A 706 -69.98 -0.43 19.05
C GLU A 706 -69.25 -0.57 20.41
N ASN A 707 -68.17 -1.35 20.49
CA ASN A 707 -67.38 -1.60 21.69
C ASN A 707 -65.96 -0.98 21.68
N GLU A 708 -65.68 -0.02 20.79
CA GLU A 708 -64.36 0.68 20.66
C GLU A 708 -63.14 -0.21 20.36
N ASP A 709 -63.33 -1.41 19.79
CA ASP A 709 -62.22 -2.32 19.49
C ASP A 709 -61.47 -1.92 18.21
N SER A 710 -60.36 -1.19 18.37
CA SER A 710 -59.52 -0.73 17.26
C SER A 710 -58.83 -1.86 16.49
N SER A 711 -58.62 -3.04 17.10
CA SER A 711 -57.88 -4.15 16.49
C SER A 711 -58.60 -4.73 15.26
N VAL A 712 -59.91 -4.92 15.36
CA VAL A 712 -60.77 -5.46 14.29
C VAL A 712 -60.81 -4.51 13.08
N LEU A 713 -60.76 -3.20 13.32
CA LEU A 713 -60.68 -2.20 12.26
C LEU A 713 -59.33 -2.26 11.53
N PHE A 714 -58.23 -2.42 12.25
CA PHE A 714 -56.90 -2.63 11.64
C PHE A 714 -56.84 -3.95 10.86
N ALA A 715 -57.40 -5.04 11.40
CA ALA A 715 -57.52 -6.32 10.72
C ALA A 715 -58.30 -6.19 9.40
N MET A 716 -59.41 -5.45 9.42
CA MET A 716 -60.22 -5.23 8.24
C MET A 716 -59.49 -4.38 7.19
N ARG A 717 -58.78 -3.31 7.59
CA ARG A 717 -57.92 -2.53 6.69
C ARG A 717 -56.88 -3.42 6.02
N TYR A 718 -56.18 -4.23 6.82
CA TYR A 718 -55.17 -5.17 6.34
C TYR A 718 -55.73 -6.17 5.31
N CYS A 719 -56.89 -6.78 5.60
CA CYS A 719 -57.54 -7.71 4.69
C CYS A 719 -57.96 -7.03 3.37
N VAL A 720 -58.49 -5.81 3.44
CA VAL A 720 -58.89 -5.02 2.25
C VAL A 720 -57.67 -4.63 1.41
N GLN A 721 -56.57 -4.23 2.04
CA GLN A 721 -55.31 -3.92 1.36
C GLN A 721 -54.78 -5.15 0.59
N ASN A 722 -54.68 -6.30 1.26
CA ASN A 722 -54.24 -7.54 0.60
C ASN A 722 -55.19 -7.96 -0.53
N TYR A 723 -56.50 -7.86 -0.31
CA TYR A 723 -57.50 -8.11 -1.34
C TYR A 723 -57.30 -7.22 -2.57
N GLY A 724 -57.06 -5.92 -2.37
CA GLY A 724 -56.78 -4.98 -3.45
C GLY A 724 -55.53 -5.34 -4.24
N VAL A 725 -54.43 -5.68 -3.55
CA VAL A 725 -53.16 -6.10 -4.15
C VAL A 725 -53.35 -7.35 -5.01
N ILE A 726 -54.01 -8.37 -4.48
CA ILE A 726 -54.26 -9.62 -5.21
C ILE A 726 -55.18 -9.41 -6.40
N MET A 727 -56.27 -8.64 -6.23
CA MET A 727 -57.19 -8.32 -7.31
C MET A 727 -56.44 -7.68 -8.47
N GLN A 728 -55.57 -6.72 -8.18
CA GLN A 728 -54.74 -6.06 -9.19
C GLN A 728 -53.72 -7.02 -9.82
N GLN A 729 -52.99 -7.79 -9.01
CA GLN A 729 -51.85 -8.59 -9.48
C GLN A 729 -52.21 -9.92 -10.12
N LYS A 730 -53.29 -10.57 -9.68
CA LYS A 730 -53.65 -11.96 -10.06
C LYS A 730 -54.90 -12.09 -10.89
N ILE A 731 -55.89 -11.21 -10.68
CA ILE A 731 -57.21 -11.34 -11.30
C ILE A 731 -57.40 -10.36 -12.44
N LEU A 732 -57.00 -9.09 -12.25
CA LEU A 732 -57.20 -8.02 -13.23
C LEU A 732 -56.03 -7.90 -14.21
N SER A 733 -54.82 -8.31 -13.81
CA SER A 733 -53.64 -8.29 -14.69
C SER A 733 -53.85 -9.22 -15.90
N ASN A 734 -53.74 -8.66 -17.11
CA ASN A 734 -53.93 -9.39 -18.37
C ASN A 734 -55.26 -10.16 -18.50
N SER A 735 -56.33 -9.61 -17.90
CA SER A 735 -57.63 -10.29 -17.82
C SER A 735 -58.59 -9.96 -18.97
N THR A 736 -59.60 -10.81 -19.13
CA THR A 736 -60.69 -10.59 -20.11
C THR A 736 -61.68 -9.55 -19.58
N LEU A 737 -62.41 -8.89 -20.48
CA LEU A 737 -63.45 -7.93 -20.08
C LEU A 737 -64.50 -8.58 -19.16
N GLU A 738 -64.84 -9.86 -19.39
CA GLU A 738 -65.81 -10.59 -18.56
C GLU A 738 -65.32 -10.77 -17.12
N THR A 739 -64.05 -11.15 -16.94
CA THR A 739 -63.41 -11.27 -15.63
C THR A 739 -63.34 -9.92 -14.91
N GLU A 740 -63.00 -8.85 -15.61
CA GLU A 740 -62.98 -7.50 -15.03
C GLU A 740 -64.38 -7.03 -14.59
N VAL A 741 -65.40 -7.31 -15.41
CA VAL A 741 -66.80 -7.02 -15.08
C VAL A 741 -67.22 -7.79 -13.83
N CYS A 742 -66.86 -9.06 -13.74
CA CYS A 742 -67.12 -9.90 -12.57
C CYS A 742 -66.45 -9.33 -11.31
N ALA A 743 -65.14 -9.08 -11.37
CA ALA A 743 -64.37 -8.51 -10.27
C ALA A 743 -64.94 -7.16 -9.81
N ASN A 744 -65.31 -6.27 -10.74
CA ASN A 744 -65.91 -4.98 -10.40
C ASN A 744 -67.27 -5.09 -9.71
N LYS A 745 -68.11 -6.05 -10.10
CA LYS A 745 -69.37 -6.34 -9.40
C LYS A 745 -69.09 -6.78 -7.97
N HIS A 746 -68.10 -7.63 -7.75
CA HIS A 746 -67.72 -8.11 -6.42
C HIS A 746 -67.06 -7.04 -5.55
N ILE A 747 -66.14 -6.23 -6.09
CA ILE A 747 -65.58 -5.06 -5.40
C ILE A 747 -66.69 -4.09 -4.96
N THR A 748 -67.66 -3.84 -5.84
CA THR A 748 -68.82 -2.97 -5.52
C THR A 748 -69.67 -3.57 -4.40
N ARG A 749 -69.93 -4.88 -4.42
CA ARG A 749 -70.62 -5.59 -3.34
C ARG A 749 -69.89 -5.43 -1.99
N LEU A 750 -68.57 -5.53 -1.99
CA LEU A 750 -67.76 -5.33 -0.78
C LEU A 750 -67.84 -3.88 -0.29
N LEU A 751 -67.65 -2.89 -1.17
CA LEU A 751 -67.70 -1.45 -0.84
C LEU A 751 -69.01 -1.03 -0.16
N VAL A 752 -70.14 -1.66 -0.53
CA VAL A 752 -71.43 -1.42 0.14
C VAL A 752 -71.37 -1.82 1.62
N LYS A 753 -70.66 -2.90 1.94
CA LYS A 753 -70.64 -3.56 3.25
C LYS A 753 -69.44 -3.19 4.14
N LEU A 754 -68.44 -2.48 3.62
CA LEU A 754 -67.30 -2.03 4.43
C LEU A 754 -67.74 -1.03 5.52
N PRO A 755 -67.15 -1.10 6.74
CA PRO A 755 -67.31 -0.08 7.77
C PRO A 755 -66.88 1.31 7.26
N VAL A 756 -67.54 2.37 7.76
CA VAL A 756 -67.31 3.75 7.27
C VAL A 756 -65.84 4.16 7.35
N GLN A 757 -65.18 3.90 8.48
CA GLN A 757 -63.77 4.26 8.69
C GLN A 757 -62.81 3.52 7.74
N VAL A 758 -63.05 2.24 7.45
CA VAL A 758 -62.23 1.47 6.50
C VAL A 758 -62.52 1.93 5.07
N LYS A 759 -63.76 2.31 4.78
CA LYS A 759 -64.21 2.78 3.47
C LYS A 759 -63.58 4.13 3.12
N GLU A 760 -63.41 5.03 4.08
CA GLU A 760 -62.72 6.30 3.86
C GLU A 760 -61.23 6.13 3.53
N ASP A 761 -60.56 5.21 4.21
CA ASP A 761 -59.11 5.01 4.05
C ASP A 761 -58.76 4.09 2.86
N GLU A 762 -59.39 2.90 2.77
CA GLU A 762 -59.03 1.86 1.81
C GLU A 762 -60.01 1.70 0.64
N GLY A 763 -61.23 2.25 0.78
CA GLY A 763 -62.25 2.14 -0.27
C GLY A 763 -61.83 2.80 -1.59
N MET A 764 -61.09 3.90 -1.53
CA MET A 764 -60.54 4.57 -2.72
C MET A 764 -59.45 3.72 -3.41
N SER A 765 -58.62 3.00 -2.65
CA SER A 765 -57.62 2.07 -3.20
C SER A 765 -58.29 0.98 -4.03
N LEU A 766 -59.43 0.45 -3.56
CA LEU A 766 -60.24 -0.51 -4.33
C LEU A 766 -60.89 0.09 -5.57
N VAL A 767 -61.36 1.34 -5.53
CA VAL A 767 -61.90 2.02 -6.73
C VAL A 767 -60.82 2.25 -7.78
N ASN A 768 -59.59 2.55 -7.35
CA ASN A 768 -58.48 2.84 -8.25
C ASN A 768 -58.08 1.63 -9.10
N ILE A 769 -58.17 0.41 -8.54
CA ILE A 769 -57.86 -0.83 -9.28
C ILE A 769 -58.94 -1.25 -10.29
N MET A 770 -60.18 -0.73 -10.16
CA MET A 770 -61.27 -1.04 -11.11
C MET A 770 -60.98 -0.42 -12.48
N THR A 771 -61.12 -1.22 -13.55
CA THR A 771 -60.80 -0.78 -14.93
C THR A 771 -61.94 0.03 -15.55
N ASP A 772 -61.60 1.12 -16.24
CA ASP A 772 -62.60 2.02 -16.86
C ASP A 772 -63.39 1.29 -17.97
N ARG A 773 -62.73 0.41 -18.73
CA ARG A 773 -63.39 -0.35 -19.82
C ARG A 773 -64.52 -1.25 -19.32
N SER A 774 -64.33 -1.91 -18.17
CA SER A 774 -65.35 -2.79 -17.59
C SER A 774 -66.43 -1.98 -16.87
N LEU A 775 -66.08 -0.87 -16.21
CA LEU A 775 -67.04 0.07 -15.63
C LEU A 775 -67.97 0.69 -16.69
N LYS A 776 -67.44 1.08 -17.86
CA LYS A 776 -68.24 1.53 -19.02
C LYS A 776 -69.22 0.46 -19.49
N SER A 777 -68.77 -0.78 -19.62
CA SER A 777 -69.63 -1.89 -20.03
C SER A 777 -70.77 -2.16 -19.04
N LEU A 778 -70.59 -1.79 -17.77
CA LEU A 778 -71.57 -1.93 -16.71
C LEU A 778 -72.55 -0.76 -16.58
N ALA A 779 -72.36 0.33 -17.35
CA ALA A 779 -73.20 1.52 -17.29
C ALA A 779 -74.69 1.24 -17.59
N THR A 780 -75.00 0.17 -18.32
CA THR A 780 -76.38 -0.24 -18.65
C THR A 780 -76.95 -1.31 -17.71
N ASP A 781 -76.14 -1.86 -16.78
CA ASP A 781 -76.58 -2.89 -15.84
C ASP A 781 -77.33 -2.26 -14.65
N LYS A 782 -78.67 -2.35 -14.68
CA LYS A 782 -79.55 -1.79 -13.63
C LYS A 782 -79.24 -2.34 -12.23
N LYS A 783 -78.80 -3.60 -12.11
CA LYS A 783 -78.49 -4.20 -10.80
C LYS A 783 -77.19 -3.62 -10.26
N PHE A 784 -76.18 -3.48 -11.11
CA PHE A 784 -74.90 -2.84 -10.75
C PHE A 784 -75.10 -1.37 -10.32
N LEU A 785 -75.83 -0.58 -11.11
CA LEU A 785 -76.13 0.82 -10.76
C LEU A 785 -76.88 0.94 -9.43
N SER A 786 -77.81 0.02 -9.13
CA SER A 786 -78.52 0.02 -7.85
C SER A 786 -77.57 -0.24 -6.67
N GLN A 787 -76.53 -1.06 -6.84
CA GLN A 787 -75.54 -1.32 -5.80
C GLN A 787 -74.61 -0.13 -5.56
N LEU A 788 -74.25 0.63 -6.61
CA LEU A 788 -73.47 1.85 -6.47
C LEU A 788 -74.17 2.89 -5.58
N ILE A 789 -75.49 3.04 -5.70
CA ILE A 789 -76.28 3.98 -4.88
C ILE A 789 -76.24 3.58 -3.39
N LEU A 790 -76.06 2.29 -3.08
CA LEU A 790 -76.00 1.80 -1.71
C LEU A 790 -74.63 2.05 -1.05
N ILE A 791 -73.62 2.51 -1.79
CA ILE A 791 -72.33 2.91 -1.22
C ILE A 791 -72.50 4.23 -0.48
N LYS A 792 -72.55 4.17 0.85
CA LYS A 792 -72.64 5.34 1.74
C LYS A 792 -71.31 6.09 1.87
N ASN A 793 -70.75 6.60 0.76
CA ASN A 793 -69.56 7.48 0.74
C ASN A 793 -69.53 8.35 -0.53
N ALA A 794 -69.64 9.67 -0.37
CA ALA A 794 -69.76 10.61 -1.50
C ALA A 794 -68.51 10.64 -2.40
N LYS A 795 -67.30 10.52 -1.83
CA LYS A 795 -66.03 10.58 -2.58
C LYS A 795 -65.88 9.36 -3.50
N ILE A 796 -66.17 8.17 -2.98
CA ILE A 796 -66.14 6.91 -3.76
C ILE A 796 -67.17 6.95 -4.89
N CYS A 797 -68.40 7.36 -4.59
CA CYS A 797 -69.45 7.47 -5.62
C CYS A 797 -69.09 8.46 -6.73
N GLN A 798 -68.45 9.59 -6.39
CA GLN A 798 -67.98 10.56 -7.36
C GLN A 798 -66.86 10.00 -8.24
N ALA A 799 -65.88 9.30 -7.65
CA ALA A 799 -64.79 8.67 -8.40
C ALA A 799 -65.29 7.56 -9.34
N LEU A 800 -66.22 6.72 -8.88
CA LEU A 800 -66.85 5.68 -9.71
C LEU A 800 -67.70 6.30 -10.83
N HIS A 801 -68.45 7.37 -10.55
CA HIS A 801 -69.20 8.09 -11.58
C HIS A 801 -68.29 8.66 -12.67
N GLN A 802 -67.16 9.27 -12.27
CA GLN A 802 -66.17 9.77 -13.22
C GLN A 802 -65.65 8.65 -14.13
N LYS A 803 -65.23 7.52 -13.57
CA LYS A 803 -64.72 6.37 -14.34
C LYS A 803 -65.75 5.71 -15.26
N ILE A 804 -67.04 5.79 -14.93
CA ILE A 804 -68.13 5.25 -15.77
C ILE A 804 -68.41 6.18 -16.96
N VAL A 805 -68.23 7.49 -16.79
CA VAL A 805 -68.56 8.53 -17.80
C VAL A 805 -67.36 8.91 -18.67
N SER A 806 -66.14 8.93 -18.12
CA SER A 806 -64.87 9.14 -18.84
C SER A 806 -64.58 7.97 -19.74
#